data_AF-A0A954H506-F1
#
_entry.id   AF-A0A954H506-F1
#
_cell.length_a   1.000
_cell.length_b   1.000
_cell.length_c   1.000
_cell.angle_alpha   90.00
_cell.angle_beta   90.00
_cell.angle_gamma   90.00
#
_symmetry.space_group_name_H-M   'P 1'
#
loop_
_entity.id
_entity.type
_entity.pdbx_description
1 polymer ?
#
loop_
_entity_poly.entity_id
_entity_poly.type
_entity_poly.pdbx_seq_one_letter_code
_entity_poly.pdbx_strand_id
1 'polypeptide(L)'
;MLARTHQNPLFYPLAILMAGLALSIGWGMRGNYGHETGAMMPGLLTGIVVCLFSQREDWRERVAYFAMFGALGWGFGGSMSYMQIIGYTHSGHFQSQIYGFYMLFLLGYLWACLGGAGTAIPAVYSRKELTDLCKPLGYLVGVWIIIYLYRVPFQTAIQDALHEPEVQNAMSRHAYAVYWLDSDWLQVLFVLGSLLVFDFFNKRFQNGYLIPLFAAGFAILGSGVAAIFQFFLSDQAATWNMNVTQHFLFSPKLYGAIVGAVVGVNLFLKKFGLERKEGVESGWVLLSFTVIGMVLGGVLQVLSDATGFSDLFSSYFVRYYGDQSQYKLEELIFNWPNFTLYVRDYLGLIFGAMTGIGIYFWKYGEFEFGAKLFVYMACGWFIGFIIFPVILDIRLTPPRGDNWAGILGTYAGVVVYFWRTQKKEIITASVICGAIGGIGFSGIAWLKLMLTSLGNPKIANVPGRAEMWTEWQKTADRAQPSLTPAPQYQDYFNDSVQPWIESWQHWQHQNWHSFLEQSYGFVNGLGIVIALALLLPRVAPLNNSSPRKRGTEILAVMVSVAAVIFLNVHKNISGWTRYKDHLMMEAEMKAPWFESISFSAESWFLIIYALGSLAFLYLSVQHGKQRIPIVPSTWLGRGQLLFIIPCWVLVMANFAHAIPGFASQRLLTEGIITVNAIILTLFLLTVRRESLFINPQPAAETNWHSLLQKSVVTCIVIAILLPLFETGTVRAIYGDAHAGHAGENYRFGPKADWIHKPNLKSEEHR
;
A
#
# COMPACT_ATOMS: atom_id res chain seq x y z
N MET A 1 44.92 -15.21 -4.92
CA MET A 1 43.60 -14.51 -4.88
C MET A 1 42.39 -15.45 -4.96
N LEU A 2 42.55 -16.78 -4.86
CA LEU A 2 41.44 -17.76 -4.92
C LEU A 2 40.78 -18.10 -3.57
N ALA A 3 41.14 -17.40 -2.48
CA ALA A 3 40.64 -17.68 -1.13
C ALA A 3 39.38 -16.88 -0.72
N ARG A 4 38.79 -16.06 -1.61
CA ARG A 4 37.58 -15.25 -1.31
C ARG A 4 36.25 -15.96 -1.58
N THR A 5 36.26 -17.25 -1.91
CA THR A 5 35.09 -18.03 -2.34
C THR A 5 34.12 -18.47 -1.23
N HIS A 6 34.30 -18.03 0.01
CA HIS A 6 33.43 -18.42 1.14
C HIS A 6 32.62 -17.27 1.77
N GLN A 7 32.84 -16.02 1.36
CA GLN A 7 32.12 -14.89 1.95
C GLN A 7 30.81 -14.62 1.21
N ASN A 8 29.74 -14.44 1.99
CA ASN A 8 28.42 -14.12 1.46
C ASN A 8 28.47 -12.80 0.68
N PRO A 9 28.17 -12.80 -0.64
CA PRO A 9 28.33 -11.62 -1.48
C PRO A 9 27.39 -10.46 -1.11
N LEU A 10 26.27 -10.77 -0.44
CA LEU A 10 25.33 -9.75 0.03
C LEU A 10 25.82 -9.01 1.29
N PHE A 11 26.81 -9.55 2.01
CA PHE A 11 27.47 -8.84 3.11
C PHE A 11 28.65 -7.97 2.66
N TYR A 12 28.98 -7.93 1.36
CA TYR A 12 29.97 -6.97 0.89
C TYR A 12 29.45 -5.53 1.05
N PRO A 13 30.30 -4.58 1.49
CA PRO A 13 29.89 -3.19 1.72
C PRO A 13 29.19 -2.57 0.51
N LEU A 14 29.63 -2.92 -0.70
CA LEU A 14 29.01 -2.45 -1.92
C LEU A 14 27.59 -2.98 -2.10
N ALA A 15 27.33 -4.28 -1.87
CA ALA A 15 25.97 -4.83 -1.97
C ALA A 15 25.03 -4.17 -0.96
N ILE A 16 25.51 -3.95 0.27
CA ILE A 16 24.78 -3.26 1.34
C ILE A 16 24.45 -1.83 0.92
N LEU A 17 25.44 -1.07 0.45
CA LEU A 17 25.27 0.30 -0.01
C LEU A 17 24.27 0.38 -1.16
N MET A 18 24.38 -0.50 -2.16
CA MET A 18 23.48 -0.50 -3.32
C MET A 18 22.04 -0.84 -2.94
N ALA A 19 21.83 -1.80 -2.02
CA ALA A 19 20.49 -2.13 -1.54
C ALA A 19 19.87 -0.96 -0.76
N GLY A 20 20.66 -0.30 0.10
CA GLY A 20 20.26 0.90 0.83
C GLY A 20 19.89 2.06 -0.12
N LEU A 21 20.76 2.40 -1.07
CA LEU A 21 20.50 3.48 -2.02
C LEU A 21 19.29 3.20 -2.93
N ALA A 22 19.13 1.96 -3.41
CA ALA A 22 18.00 1.60 -4.27
C ALA A 22 16.66 1.79 -3.56
N LEU A 23 16.59 1.42 -2.28
CA LEU A 23 15.37 1.58 -1.50
C LEU A 23 15.18 3.05 -1.09
N SER A 24 16.26 3.73 -0.72
CA SER A 24 16.28 5.17 -0.42
C SER A 24 15.70 6.02 -1.55
N ILE A 25 16.08 5.75 -2.81
CA ILE A 25 15.53 6.43 -4.00
C ILE A 25 14.02 6.20 -4.09
N GLY A 26 13.57 4.94 -4.06
CA GLY A 26 12.16 4.61 -4.19
C GLY A 26 11.31 5.21 -3.06
N TRP A 27 11.83 5.19 -1.83
CA TRP A 27 11.15 5.74 -0.66
C TRP A 27 11.14 7.27 -0.66
N GLY A 28 12.24 7.90 -1.08
CA GLY A 28 12.31 9.35 -1.27
C GLY A 28 11.30 9.85 -2.30
N MET A 29 11.19 9.17 -3.45
CA MET A 29 10.19 9.49 -4.47
C MET A 29 8.77 9.24 -3.95
N ARG A 30 8.54 8.16 -3.18
CA ARG A 30 7.24 7.89 -2.57
C ARG A 30 6.72 9.09 -1.78
N GLY A 31 7.58 9.86 -1.10
CA GLY A 31 7.17 11.08 -0.39
C GLY A 31 6.43 12.11 -1.26
N ASN A 32 6.71 12.16 -2.57
CA ASN A 32 6.02 13.05 -3.52
C ASN A 32 4.76 12.43 -4.13
N TYR A 33 4.72 11.10 -4.33
CA TYR A 33 3.59 10.42 -4.98
C TYR A 33 2.53 9.87 -4.01
N GLY A 34 2.92 9.55 -2.77
CA GLY A 34 2.05 9.06 -1.70
C GLY A 34 1.62 7.57 -1.80
N HIS A 35 1.12 7.07 -0.66
CA HIS A 35 0.42 5.79 -0.39
C HIS A 35 0.97 4.51 -1.06
N GLU A 36 0.14 3.49 -1.20
CA GLU A 36 0.47 2.11 -1.63
C GLU A 36 1.29 2.04 -2.91
N THR A 37 0.85 2.75 -3.95
CA THR A 37 1.49 2.67 -5.28
C THR A 37 2.88 3.28 -5.30
N GLY A 38 3.12 4.30 -4.47
CA GLY A 38 4.46 4.87 -4.30
C GLY A 38 5.41 3.92 -3.57
N ALA A 39 4.88 3.14 -2.62
CA ALA A 39 5.64 2.15 -1.89
C ALA A 39 6.07 0.93 -2.75
N MET A 40 5.51 0.77 -3.94
CA MET A 40 5.94 -0.27 -4.89
C MET A 40 7.33 0.00 -5.49
N MET A 41 7.68 1.26 -5.73
CA MET A 41 8.96 1.68 -6.32
C MET A 41 10.20 1.17 -5.53
N PRO A 42 10.30 1.39 -4.20
CA PRO A 42 11.46 0.94 -3.42
C PRO A 42 11.63 -0.58 -3.45
N GLY A 43 10.54 -1.32 -3.31
CA GLY A 43 10.55 -2.78 -3.35
C GLY A 43 11.01 -3.33 -4.70
N LEU A 44 10.56 -2.71 -5.79
CA LEU A 44 11.00 -3.05 -7.15
C LEU A 44 12.51 -2.90 -7.31
N LEU A 45 13.03 -1.71 -6.98
CA LEU A 45 14.43 -1.37 -7.22
C LEU A 45 15.36 -2.23 -6.37
N THR A 46 15.07 -2.37 -5.07
CA THR A 46 15.91 -3.15 -4.16
C THR A 46 15.81 -4.65 -4.39
N GLY A 47 14.64 -5.16 -4.77
CA GLY A 47 14.47 -6.57 -5.15
C GLY A 47 15.39 -6.95 -6.31
N ILE A 48 15.48 -6.10 -7.34
CA ILE A 48 16.41 -6.31 -8.46
C ILE A 48 17.86 -6.23 -7.99
N VAL A 49 18.23 -5.22 -7.20
CA VAL A 49 19.61 -5.04 -6.72
C VAL A 49 20.07 -6.25 -5.92
N VAL A 50 19.33 -6.66 -4.89
CA VAL A 50 19.72 -7.81 -4.04
C VAL A 50 19.78 -9.11 -4.86
N CYS A 51 18.85 -9.31 -5.79
CA CYS A 51 18.89 -10.44 -6.72
C CYS A 51 20.19 -10.45 -7.55
N LEU A 52 20.62 -9.31 -8.10
CA LEU A 52 21.80 -9.23 -8.95
C LEU A 52 23.11 -9.37 -8.15
N PHE A 53 23.15 -8.84 -6.93
CA PHE A 53 24.30 -8.92 -6.02
C PHE A 53 24.41 -10.26 -5.28
N SER A 54 23.38 -11.11 -5.33
CA SER A 54 23.39 -12.46 -4.74
C SER A 54 24.45 -13.41 -5.33
N GLN A 55 24.92 -13.12 -6.56
CA GLN A 55 25.80 -13.98 -7.37
C GLN A 55 25.25 -15.41 -7.62
N ARG A 56 23.95 -15.63 -7.34
CA ARG A 56 23.22 -16.86 -7.63
C ARG A 56 22.52 -16.77 -8.97
N GLU A 57 22.89 -17.63 -9.92
CA GLU A 57 22.28 -17.60 -11.25
C GLU A 57 20.83 -18.09 -11.24
N ASP A 58 20.48 -19.02 -10.35
CA ASP A 58 19.10 -19.48 -10.14
C ASP A 58 18.18 -18.38 -9.58
N TRP A 59 18.73 -17.42 -8.83
CA TRP A 59 18.02 -16.20 -8.43
C TRP A 59 17.94 -15.19 -9.57
N ARG A 60 19.05 -14.95 -10.29
CA ARG A 60 19.09 -13.99 -11.42
C ARG A 60 18.13 -14.36 -12.54
N GLU A 61 17.92 -15.66 -12.80
CA GLU A 61 16.88 -16.14 -13.72
C GLU A 61 15.48 -15.60 -13.35
N ARG A 62 15.27 -15.28 -12.08
CA ARG A 62 13.99 -14.87 -11.50
C ARG A 62 13.93 -13.38 -11.19
N VAL A 63 14.85 -12.57 -11.71
CA VAL A 63 14.96 -11.14 -11.40
C VAL A 63 13.65 -10.36 -11.62
N ALA A 64 12.87 -10.72 -12.65
CA ALA A 64 11.55 -10.11 -12.87
C ALA A 64 10.56 -10.41 -11.74
N TYR A 65 10.62 -11.61 -11.14
CA TYR A 65 9.79 -11.95 -9.97
C TYR A 65 10.26 -11.24 -8.71
N PHE A 66 11.58 -11.05 -8.53
CA PHE A 66 12.11 -10.20 -7.45
C PHE A 66 11.61 -8.76 -7.57
N ALA A 67 11.59 -8.21 -8.78
CA ALA A 67 11.03 -6.89 -9.04
C ALA A 67 9.52 -6.84 -8.71
N MET A 68 8.73 -7.77 -9.25
CA MET A 68 7.27 -7.79 -9.06
C MET A 68 6.87 -8.04 -7.60
N PHE A 69 7.38 -9.09 -6.96
CA PHE A 69 6.98 -9.40 -5.58
C PHE A 69 7.63 -8.47 -4.55
N GLY A 70 8.80 -7.90 -4.86
CA GLY A 70 9.35 -6.78 -4.11
C GLY A 70 8.39 -5.58 -4.16
N ALA A 71 7.94 -5.19 -5.35
CA ALA A 71 6.98 -4.10 -5.54
C ALA A 71 5.67 -4.35 -4.77
N LEU A 72 5.07 -5.52 -4.94
CA LEU A 72 3.80 -5.88 -4.28
C LEU A 72 3.95 -5.94 -2.76
N GLY A 73 5.02 -6.56 -2.24
CA GLY A 73 5.24 -6.70 -0.80
C GLY A 73 5.33 -5.36 -0.08
N TRP A 74 6.04 -4.40 -0.66
CA TRP A 74 6.13 -3.04 -0.10
C TRP A 74 4.87 -2.21 -0.38
N GLY A 75 4.16 -2.46 -1.48
CA GLY A 75 2.89 -1.83 -1.81
C GLY A 75 1.81 -2.04 -0.76
N PHE A 76 1.64 -3.28 -0.26
CA PHE A 76 0.60 -3.60 0.73
C PHE A 76 0.69 -2.78 2.03
N GLY A 77 1.90 -2.47 2.52
CA GLY A 77 2.07 -1.67 3.73
C GLY A 77 1.78 -0.18 3.55
N GLY A 78 1.69 0.32 2.31
CA GLY A 78 1.54 1.76 2.02
C GLY A 78 0.16 2.34 2.25
N SER A 79 -0.79 1.54 2.70
CA SER A 79 -2.15 1.93 3.06
C SER A 79 -2.28 2.41 4.53
N MET A 80 -1.24 2.20 5.34
CA MET A 80 -1.24 2.65 6.74
C MET A 80 -0.91 4.14 6.85
N SER A 81 -1.72 4.89 7.58
CA SER A 81 -1.44 6.30 7.88
C SER A 81 -0.51 6.44 9.08
N TYR A 82 0.53 7.28 8.98
CA TYR A 82 1.52 7.45 10.05
C TYR A 82 1.90 8.92 10.36
N MET A 83 1.46 9.90 9.56
CA MET A 83 1.86 11.31 9.77
C MET A 83 1.43 11.84 11.14
N GLN A 84 0.25 11.43 11.62
CA GLN A 84 -0.23 11.79 12.96
C GLN A 84 0.69 11.23 14.06
N ILE A 85 1.24 10.04 13.85
CA ILE A 85 2.16 9.37 14.79
C ILE A 85 3.50 10.08 14.84
N ILE A 86 4.02 10.49 13.67
CA ILE A 86 5.18 11.38 13.61
C ILE A 86 4.87 12.67 14.38
N GLY A 87 3.66 13.22 14.25
CA GLY A 87 3.21 14.34 15.08
C GLY A 87 3.30 14.05 16.59
N TYR A 88 2.89 12.86 17.02
CA TYR A 88 2.99 12.45 18.42
C TYR A 88 4.43 12.39 18.92
N THR A 89 5.42 11.94 18.13
CA THR A 89 6.83 11.90 18.58
C THR A 89 7.40 13.31 18.84
N HIS A 90 6.82 14.34 18.24
CA HIS A 90 7.20 15.74 18.47
C HIS A 90 6.50 16.37 19.68
N SER A 91 5.45 15.73 20.20
CA SER A 91 4.60 16.25 21.27
C SER A 91 5.37 16.43 22.58
N GLY A 92 5.07 17.53 23.28
CA GLY A 92 5.51 17.74 24.65
C GLY A 92 4.82 16.85 25.69
N HIS A 93 3.69 16.23 25.32
CA HIS A 93 2.93 15.35 26.22
C HIS A 93 3.54 13.95 26.26
N PHE A 94 4.09 13.56 27.41
CA PHE A 94 4.83 12.31 27.59
C PHE A 94 4.08 11.08 27.05
N GLN A 95 2.82 10.89 27.43
CA GLN A 95 2.04 9.72 27.01
C GLN A 95 1.79 9.70 25.50
N SER A 96 1.64 10.87 24.87
CA SER A 96 1.51 10.97 23.42
C SER A 96 2.84 10.63 22.75
N GLN A 97 3.95 11.18 23.24
CA GLN A 97 5.27 11.01 22.66
C GLN A 97 5.77 9.56 22.71
N ILE A 98 5.70 8.93 23.88
CA ILE A 98 6.12 7.54 24.05
C ILE A 98 5.27 6.63 23.15
N TYR A 99 3.96 6.86 23.10
CA TYR A 99 3.05 6.16 22.21
C TYR A 99 3.42 6.36 20.74
N GLY A 100 3.77 7.59 20.36
CA GLY A 100 4.27 7.92 19.04
C GLY A 100 5.44 7.03 18.61
N PHE A 101 6.46 6.90 19.45
CA PHE A 101 7.63 6.07 19.13
C PHE A 101 7.28 4.57 19.05
N TYR A 102 6.50 4.05 19.99
CA TYR A 102 6.05 2.64 19.94
C TYR A 102 5.23 2.33 18.69
N MET A 103 4.28 3.20 18.33
CA MET A 103 3.45 2.98 17.15
C MET A 103 4.23 3.17 15.86
N LEU A 104 5.21 4.08 15.82
CA LEU A 104 6.06 4.26 14.65
C LEU A 104 6.96 3.03 14.42
N PHE A 105 7.51 2.45 15.49
CA PHE A 105 8.20 1.17 15.43
C PHE A 105 7.27 0.06 14.89
N LEU A 106 6.06 -0.05 15.43
CA LEU A 106 5.09 -1.07 15.02
C LEU A 106 4.72 -0.95 13.54
N LEU A 107 4.43 0.25 13.05
CA LEU A 107 4.11 0.46 11.64
C LEU A 107 5.31 0.15 10.74
N GLY A 108 6.51 0.56 11.15
CA GLY A 108 7.74 0.26 10.42
C GLY A 108 8.02 -1.24 10.34
N TYR A 109 7.71 -1.95 11.43
CA TYR A 109 7.77 -3.40 11.50
C TYR A 109 6.80 -4.07 10.54
N LEU A 110 5.50 -3.73 10.62
CA LEU A 110 4.47 -4.35 9.78
C LEU A 110 4.74 -4.13 8.29
N TRP A 111 5.19 -2.93 7.93
CA TRP A 111 5.49 -2.59 6.55
C TRP A 111 6.66 -3.40 6.01
N ALA A 112 7.79 -3.39 6.72
CA ALA A 112 8.98 -4.10 6.30
C ALA A 112 8.82 -5.63 6.39
N CYS A 113 7.92 -6.15 7.23
CA CYS A 113 7.53 -7.55 7.23
C CYS A 113 6.95 -7.99 5.88
N LEU A 114 5.97 -7.24 5.34
CA LEU A 114 5.37 -7.56 4.05
C LEU A 114 6.37 -7.35 2.89
N GLY A 115 7.19 -6.29 2.96
CA GLY A 115 8.27 -6.03 2.01
C GLY A 115 9.33 -7.14 1.98
N GLY A 116 9.75 -7.62 3.14
CA GLY A 116 10.67 -8.75 3.30
C GLY A 116 10.07 -10.07 2.82
N ALA A 117 8.81 -10.35 3.18
CA ALA A 117 8.10 -11.55 2.72
C ALA A 117 7.98 -11.58 1.19
N GLY A 118 7.52 -10.49 0.58
CA GLY A 118 7.41 -10.34 -0.88
C GLY A 118 8.74 -10.57 -1.59
N THR A 119 9.82 -9.94 -1.12
CA THR A 119 11.14 -10.10 -1.72
C THR A 119 11.72 -11.51 -1.53
N ALA A 120 11.38 -12.22 -0.46
CA ALA A 120 11.85 -13.58 -0.19
C ALA A 120 11.08 -14.68 -0.96
N ILE A 121 9.84 -14.45 -1.38
CA ILE A 121 9.06 -15.42 -2.18
C ILE A 121 9.85 -15.96 -3.39
N PRO A 122 10.37 -15.14 -4.32
CA PRO A 122 11.11 -15.63 -5.49
C PRO A 122 12.44 -16.31 -5.14
N ALA A 123 13.00 -16.00 -3.98
CA ALA A 123 14.23 -16.59 -3.45
C ALA A 123 14.02 -18.02 -2.91
N VAL A 124 12.79 -18.39 -2.53
CA VAL A 124 12.48 -19.65 -1.82
C VAL A 124 11.56 -20.58 -2.61
N TYR A 125 10.56 -20.03 -3.32
CA TYR A 125 9.59 -20.85 -4.05
C TYR A 125 10.24 -21.62 -5.20
N SER A 126 9.74 -22.81 -5.53
CA SER A 126 10.05 -23.51 -6.78
C SER A 126 9.43 -22.80 -7.98
N ARG A 127 9.87 -23.16 -9.20
CA ARG A 127 9.29 -22.57 -10.43
C ARG A 127 7.78 -22.85 -10.54
N LYS A 128 7.35 -24.04 -10.13
CA LYS A 128 5.94 -24.42 -10.10
C LYS A 128 5.15 -23.54 -9.14
N GLU A 129 5.61 -23.39 -7.91
CA GLU A 129 4.96 -22.55 -6.90
C GLU A 129 4.84 -21.08 -7.35
N LEU A 130 5.88 -20.51 -7.96
CA LEU A 130 5.82 -19.15 -8.52
C LEU A 130 4.80 -19.03 -9.66
N THR A 131 4.79 -20.01 -10.55
CA THR A 131 3.86 -20.05 -11.68
C THR A 131 2.41 -20.14 -11.19
N ASP A 132 2.16 -21.02 -10.22
CA ASP A 132 0.84 -21.24 -9.64
C ASP A 132 0.35 -20.00 -8.87
N LEU A 133 1.26 -19.22 -8.27
CA LEU A 133 0.95 -17.93 -7.63
C LEU A 133 0.60 -16.81 -8.64
N CYS A 134 1.24 -16.82 -9.81
CA CYS A 134 1.02 -15.77 -10.83
C CYS A 134 -0.36 -15.85 -11.49
N LYS A 135 -1.01 -17.01 -11.56
CA LYS A 135 -2.34 -17.16 -12.16
C LYS A 135 -3.43 -16.34 -11.42
N PRO A 136 -3.69 -16.57 -10.11
CA PRO A 136 -4.65 -15.76 -9.37
C PRO A 136 -4.17 -14.31 -9.25
N LEU A 137 -2.87 -14.05 -9.17
CA LEU A 137 -2.36 -12.67 -9.17
C LEU A 137 -2.70 -11.93 -10.47
N GLY A 138 -2.50 -12.55 -11.64
CA GLY A 138 -2.88 -11.96 -12.92
C GLY A 138 -4.39 -11.68 -13.01
N TYR A 139 -5.20 -12.58 -12.44
CA TYR A 139 -6.64 -12.37 -12.30
C TYR A 139 -6.96 -11.18 -11.39
N LEU A 140 -6.31 -11.07 -10.22
CA LEU A 140 -6.47 -9.95 -9.29
C LEU A 140 -6.01 -8.62 -9.88
N VAL A 141 -4.95 -8.60 -10.67
CA VAL A 141 -4.52 -7.38 -11.40
C VAL A 141 -5.62 -6.93 -12.36
N GLY A 142 -6.28 -7.85 -13.06
CA GLY A 142 -7.45 -7.52 -13.89
C GLY A 142 -8.61 -6.94 -13.09
N VAL A 143 -8.88 -7.50 -11.90
CA VAL A 143 -9.89 -6.98 -10.98
C VAL A 143 -9.52 -5.60 -10.46
N TRP A 144 -8.27 -5.34 -10.11
CA TRP A 144 -7.82 -4.01 -9.68
C TRP A 144 -7.96 -2.95 -10.77
N ILE A 145 -7.76 -3.32 -12.04
CA ILE A 145 -8.05 -2.41 -13.17
C ILE A 145 -9.56 -2.09 -13.21
N ILE A 146 -10.42 -3.09 -13.01
CA ILE A 146 -11.87 -2.86 -12.92
C ILE A 146 -12.21 -1.96 -11.73
N ILE A 147 -11.68 -2.24 -10.54
CA ILE A 147 -11.91 -1.40 -9.36
C ILE A 147 -11.42 0.02 -9.63
N TYR A 148 -10.24 0.20 -10.22
CA TYR A 148 -9.72 1.52 -10.57
C TYR A 148 -10.68 2.29 -11.49
N LEU A 149 -11.25 1.62 -12.50
CA LEU A 149 -12.16 2.24 -13.47
C LEU A 149 -13.58 2.48 -12.94
N TYR A 150 -14.07 1.62 -12.04
CA TYR A 150 -15.49 1.60 -11.64
C TYR A 150 -15.75 1.89 -10.17
N ARG A 151 -14.74 2.04 -9.30
CA ARG A 151 -14.94 2.31 -7.87
C ARG A 151 -15.80 3.54 -7.64
N VAL A 152 -15.44 4.68 -8.22
CA VAL A 152 -16.18 5.94 -8.04
C VAL A 152 -17.59 5.83 -8.63
N PRO A 153 -17.78 5.42 -9.91
CA PRO A 153 -19.12 5.19 -10.45
C PRO A 153 -19.99 4.26 -9.61
N PHE A 154 -19.41 3.20 -9.05
CA PHE A 154 -20.11 2.26 -8.18
C PHE A 154 -20.50 2.88 -6.84
N GLN A 155 -19.61 3.65 -6.23
CA GLN A 155 -19.89 4.38 -4.99
C GLN A 155 -20.99 5.43 -5.19
N THR A 156 -20.94 6.19 -6.29
CA THR A 156 -21.99 7.15 -6.66
C THR A 156 -23.32 6.46 -6.90
N ALA A 157 -23.35 5.36 -7.67
CA ALA A 157 -24.59 4.63 -7.92
C ALA A 157 -25.25 4.09 -6.64
N ILE A 158 -24.47 3.67 -5.63
CA ILE A 158 -24.99 3.29 -4.32
C ILE A 158 -25.54 4.51 -3.57
N GLN A 159 -24.81 5.62 -3.58
CA GLN A 159 -25.23 6.88 -2.95
C GLN A 159 -26.59 7.34 -3.51
N ASP A 160 -26.73 7.34 -4.84
CA ASP A 160 -27.94 7.74 -5.55
C ASP A 160 -29.12 6.79 -5.26
N ALA A 161 -28.87 5.47 -5.25
CA ALA A 161 -29.89 4.48 -4.94
C ALA A 161 -30.43 4.62 -3.50
N LEU A 162 -29.60 5.13 -2.59
CA LEU A 162 -29.97 5.42 -1.20
C LEU A 162 -30.56 6.83 -1.01
N HIS A 163 -30.68 7.62 -2.09
CA HIS A 163 -31.16 9.01 -2.06
C HIS A 163 -30.35 9.93 -1.12
N GLU A 164 -29.07 9.62 -0.93
CA GLU A 164 -28.17 10.45 -0.13
C GLU A 164 -27.56 11.58 -0.97
N PRO A 165 -27.25 12.74 -0.38
CA PRO A 165 -26.64 13.85 -1.11
C PRO A 165 -25.34 13.45 -1.82
N GLU A 166 -25.11 14.02 -3.00
CA GLU A 166 -23.87 13.81 -3.74
C GLU A 166 -22.67 14.34 -2.97
N VAL A 167 -21.66 13.49 -2.82
CA VAL A 167 -20.36 13.87 -2.23
C VAL A 167 -19.52 14.53 -3.31
N GLN A 168 -19.51 15.86 -3.35
CA GLN A 168 -18.83 16.64 -4.40
C GLN A 168 -17.30 16.65 -4.28
N ASN A 169 -16.75 16.46 -3.07
CA ASN A 169 -15.31 16.52 -2.81
C ASN A 169 -14.78 15.19 -2.23
N ALA A 170 -13.64 14.71 -2.76
CA ALA A 170 -12.91 13.56 -2.22
C ALA A 170 -12.50 13.74 -0.75
N MET A 171 -12.34 14.99 -0.29
CA MET A 171 -12.07 15.30 1.12
C MET A 171 -13.28 15.01 2.02
N SER A 172 -14.50 14.96 1.50
CA SER A 172 -15.73 14.63 2.25
C SER A 172 -16.07 13.13 2.23
N ARG A 173 -15.08 12.27 2.01
CA ARG A 173 -15.28 10.80 1.87
C ARG A 173 -15.97 10.10 3.06
N HIS A 174 -16.04 10.74 4.23
CA HIS A 174 -16.74 10.26 5.42
C HIS A 174 -18.26 10.19 5.22
N ALA A 175 -18.78 10.99 4.28
CA ALA A 175 -20.18 11.03 3.89
C ALA A 175 -20.61 9.85 3.02
N TYR A 176 -19.67 9.12 2.39
CA TYR A 176 -20.05 8.02 1.52
C TYR A 176 -20.79 6.92 2.31
N ALA A 177 -21.86 6.40 1.72
CA ALA A 177 -22.63 5.30 2.29
C ALA A 177 -21.77 4.06 2.56
N VAL A 178 -20.70 3.83 1.79
CA VAL A 178 -19.78 2.68 1.96
C VAL A 178 -18.48 3.04 2.70
N TYR A 179 -18.41 4.18 3.36
CA TYR A 179 -17.24 4.56 4.17
C TYR A 179 -17.11 3.67 5.42
N TRP A 180 -15.88 3.27 5.76
CA TRP A 180 -15.58 2.59 7.02
C TRP A 180 -14.18 2.94 7.50
N LEU A 181 -14.08 3.90 8.44
CA LEU A 181 -12.86 4.27 9.16
C LEU A 181 -11.61 4.46 8.29
N ASP A 182 -11.80 5.01 7.08
CA ASP A 182 -10.75 5.24 6.09
C ASP A 182 -9.88 3.99 5.83
N SER A 183 -10.54 2.85 5.66
CA SER A 183 -9.95 1.53 5.44
C SER A 183 -10.20 0.97 4.03
N ASP A 184 -9.43 -0.04 3.64
CA ASP A 184 -9.50 -0.67 2.31
C ASP A 184 -10.51 -1.82 2.22
N TRP A 185 -11.51 -1.84 3.11
CA TRP A 185 -12.42 -2.98 3.23
C TRP A 185 -13.13 -3.33 1.93
N LEU A 186 -13.48 -2.33 1.12
CA LEU A 186 -14.18 -2.53 -0.14
C LEU A 186 -13.27 -3.20 -1.16
N GLN A 187 -12.01 -2.76 -1.25
CA GLN A 187 -10.99 -3.37 -2.11
C GLN A 187 -10.72 -4.82 -1.68
N VAL A 188 -10.60 -5.07 -0.37
CA VAL A 188 -10.38 -6.42 0.17
C VAL A 188 -11.60 -7.31 -0.07
N LEU A 189 -12.83 -6.77 0.05
CA LEU A 189 -14.06 -7.49 -0.26
C LEU A 189 -14.11 -7.90 -1.74
N PHE A 190 -13.80 -6.99 -2.65
CA PHE A 190 -13.73 -7.31 -4.07
C PHE A 190 -12.65 -8.35 -4.39
N VAL A 191 -11.47 -8.26 -3.76
CA VAL A 191 -10.41 -9.27 -3.91
C VAL A 191 -10.91 -10.64 -3.42
N LEU A 192 -11.50 -10.71 -2.22
CA LEU A 192 -12.01 -11.96 -1.68
C LEU A 192 -13.11 -12.55 -2.58
N GLY A 193 -14.13 -11.77 -2.93
CA GLY A 193 -15.21 -12.19 -3.82
C GLY A 193 -14.69 -12.66 -5.18
N SER A 194 -13.69 -11.98 -5.73
CA SER A 194 -13.04 -12.37 -6.97
C SER A 194 -12.30 -13.70 -6.84
N LEU A 195 -11.60 -13.95 -5.74
CA LEU A 195 -10.96 -15.24 -5.47
C LEU A 195 -11.98 -16.38 -5.34
N LEU A 196 -13.15 -16.11 -4.73
CA LEU A 196 -14.25 -17.07 -4.67
C LEU A 196 -14.80 -17.38 -6.06
N VAL A 197 -15.01 -16.36 -6.90
CA VAL A 197 -15.44 -16.52 -8.30
C VAL A 197 -14.39 -17.30 -9.10
N PHE A 198 -13.11 -16.95 -8.95
CA PHE A 198 -12.01 -17.65 -9.59
C PHE A 198 -12.00 -19.13 -9.23
N ASP A 199 -12.09 -19.47 -7.93
CA ASP A 199 -12.13 -20.85 -7.46
C ASP A 199 -13.37 -21.59 -7.98
N PHE A 200 -14.54 -20.95 -7.91
CA PHE A 200 -15.82 -21.52 -8.37
C PHE A 200 -15.76 -22.01 -9.81
N PHE A 201 -15.26 -21.18 -10.73
CA PHE A 201 -15.17 -21.53 -12.15
C PHE A 201 -14.00 -22.47 -12.43
N ASN A 202 -12.83 -22.22 -11.84
CA ASN A 202 -11.63 -23.02 -12.10
C ASN A 202 -11.76 -24.46 -11.59
N LYS A 203 -12.48 -24.67 -10.48
CA LYS A 203 -12.81 -26.02 -9.99
C LYS A 203 -13.73 -26.75 -10.96
N ARG A 204 -14.71 -26.07 -11.56
CA ARG A 204 -15.78 -26.71 -12.34
C ARG A 204 -15.43 -26.99 -13.79
N PHE A 205 -14.63 -26.13 -14.41
CA PHE A 205 -14.43 -26.17 -15.85
C PHE A 205 -12.95 -26.25 -16.20
N GLN A 206 -12.62 -26.97 -17.27
CA GLN A 206 -11.29 -26.87 -17.86
C GLN A 206 -11.06 -25.42 -18.34
N ASN A 207 -9.93 -24.84 -17.95
CA ASN A 207 -9.64 -23.41 -18.16
C ASN A 207 -10.72 -22.45 -17.62
N GLY A 208 -11.50 -22.88 -16.61
CA GLY A 208 -12.63 -22.11 -16.10
C GLY A 208 -12.27 -20.71 -15.59
N TYR A 209 -11.03 -20.51 -15.10
CA TYR A 209 -10.53 -19.19 -14.71
C TYR A 209 -10.54 -18.15 -15.84
N LEU A 210 -10.57 -18.58 -17.11
CA LEU A 210 -10.68 -17.67 -18.25
C LEU A 210 -12.09 -17.10 -18.43
N ILE A 211 -13.14 -17.79 -17.97
CA ILE A 211 -14.53 -17.32 -18.09
C ILE A 211 -14.70 -15.92 -17.49
N PRO A 212 -14.39 -15.70 -16.19
CA PRO A 212 -14.52 -14.37 -15.61
C PRO A 212 -13.52 -13.36 -16.20
N LEU A 213 -12.37 -13.81 -16.72
CA LEU A 213 -11.39 -12.93 -17.37
C LEU A 213 -11.87 -12.44 -18.74
N PHE A 214 -12.54 -13.28 -19.53
CA PHE A 214 -13.21 -12.89 -20.77
C PHE A 214 -14.38 -11.95 -20.47
N ALA A 215 -15.21 -12.27 -19.46
CA ALA A 215 -16.29 -11.38 -19.04
C ALA A 215 -15.75 -10.00 -18.65
N ALA A 216 -14.74 -9.94 -17.79
CA ALA A 216 -14.06 -8.72 -17.36
C ALA A 216 -13.45 -7.92 -18.53
N GLY A 217 -12.66 -8.57 -19.38
CA GLY A 217 -11.99 -7.92 -20.50
C GLY A 217 -12.98 -7.32 -21.49
N PHE A 218 -14.04 -8.05 -21.84
CA PHE A 218 -15.07 -7.52 -22.73
C PHE A 218 -16.02 -6.54 -22.05
N ALA A 219 -16.19 -6.58 -20.72
CA ALA A 219 -16.87 -5.51 -20.01
C ALA A 219 -16.15 -4.17 -20.17
N ILE A 220 -14.82 -4.16 -20.04
CA ILE A 220 -14.01 -2.96 -20.27
C ILE A 220 -14.15 -2.49 -21.72
N LEU A 221 -14.07 -3.39 -22.70
CA LEU A 221 -14.27 -3.05 -24.11
C LEU A 221 -15.67 -2.50 -24.39
N GLY A 222 -16.71 -3.13 -23.84
CA GLY A 222 -18.10 -2.71 -24.00
C GLY A 222 -18.36 -1.33 -23.41
N SER A 223 -17.76 -1.02 -22.25
CA SER A 223 -17.79 0.34 -21.70
C SER A 223 -17.04 1.35 -22.55
N GLY A 224 -15.90 0.95 -23.14
CA GLY A 224 -15.16 1.79 -24.08
C GLY A 224 -16.01 2.12 -25.31
N VAL A 225 -16.68 1.12 -25.87
CA VAL A 225 -17.62 1.30 -26.99
C VAL A 225 -18.78 2.21 -26.58
N ALA A 226 -19.41 1.99 -25.42
CA ALA A 226 -20.48 2.84 -24.92
C ALA A 226 -20.03 4.30 -24.71
N ALA A 227 -18.81 4.51 -24.21
CA ALA A 227 -18.23 5.84 -24.06
C ALA A 227 -17.97 6.51 -25.42
N ILE A 228 -17.50 5.77 -26.43
CA ILE A 228 -17.32 6.26 -27.79
C ILE A 228 -18.67 6.67 -28.39
N PHE A 229 -19.70 5.84 -28.25
CA PHE A 229 -21.06 6.17 -28.70
C PHE A 229 -21.58 7.43 -28.00
N GLN A 230 -21.44 7.51 -26.67
CA GLN A 230 -21.85 8.68 -25.90
C GLN A 230 -21.13 9.96 -26.36
N PHE A 231 -19.85 9.86 -26.70
CA PHE A 231 -19.06 10.98 -27.21
C PHE A 231 -19.53 11.46 -28.59
N PHE A 232 -19.73 10.55 -29.54
CA PHE A 232 -20.15 10.91 -30.90
C PHE A 232 -21.63 11.30 -31.02
N LEU A 233 -22.46 10.81 -30.10
CA LEU A 233 -23.88 11.10 -30.08
C LEU A 233 -24.24 12.25 -29.13
N SER A 234 -23.29 12.91 -28.47
CA SER A 234 -23.56 13.89 -27.39
C SER A 234 -24.51 15.02 -27.79
N ASP A 235 -24.39 15.57 -29.00
CA ASP A 235 -25.29 16.59 -29.55
C ASP A 235 -26.73 16.07 -29.78
N GLN A 236 -26.88 14.77 -30.04
CA GLN A 236 -28.17 14.09 -30.09
C GLN A 236 -28.55 13.46 -28.74
N ALA A 237 -27.63 13.29 -27.79
CA ALA A 237 -27.84 12.58 -26.52
C ALA A 237 -28.63 13.42 -25.53
N ALA A 238 -28.61 14.76 -25.64
CA ALA A 238 -29.56 15.61 -24.93
C ALA A 238 -31.02 15.33 -25.38
N THR A 239 -31.23 14.93 -26.64
CA THR A 239 -32.51 14.47 -27.20
C THR A 239 -32.72 12.95 -27.05
N TRP A 240 -31.65 12.16 -26.93
CA TRP A 240 -31.62 10.70 -26.77
C TRP A 240 -31.55 10.22 -25.32
N ASN A 241 -31.49 11.12 -24.34
CA ASN A 241 -31.83 10.86 -22.93
C ASN A 241 -33.34 10.53 -22.78
N MET A 242 -33.90 9.82 -23.76
CA MET A 242 -35.16 9.09 -23.68
C MET A 242 -35.03 8.09 -22.54
N ASN A 243 -35.73 8.30 -21.43
CA ASN A 243 -36.38 7.35 -20.50
C ASN A 243 -35.66 6.04 -20.06
N VAL A 244 -34.50 5.68 -20.60
CA VAL A 244 -33.75 4.45 -20.35
C VAL A 244 -32.93 4.62 -19.08
N THR A 245 -32.33 5.79 -18.85
CA THR A 245 -31.71 6.15 -17.56
C THR A 245 -32.71 6.25 -16.41
N GLN A 246 -33.99 6.51 -16.71
CA GLN A 246 -35.08 6.49 -15.71
C GLN A 246 -35.65 5.08 -15.47
N HIS A 247 -35.35 4.11 -16.34
CA HIS A 247 -35.84 2.72 -16.24
C HIS A 247 -34.73 1.70 -15.93
N PHE A 248 -33.46 2.07 -16.08
CA PHE A 248 -32.31 1.28 -15.69
C PHE A 248 -31.48 2.08 -14.68
N LEU A 249 -31.26 1.49 -13.50
CA LEU A 249 -30.47 2.03 -12.39
C LEU A 249 -28.97 2.24 -12.72
N PHE A 250 -28.56 2.21 -13.99
CA PHE A 250 -27.16 2.07 -14.41
C PHE A 250 -26.76 3.08 -15.48
N SER A 251 -25.54 3.63 -15.36
CA SER A 251 -24.94 4.51 -16.37
C SER A 251 -24.74 3.79 -17.73
N PRO A 252 -24.73 4.50 -18.87
CA PRO A 252 -24.47 3.91 -20.19
C PRO A 252 -23.18 3.09 -20.26
N LYS A 253 -22.15 3.50 -19.51
CA LYS A 253 -20.89 2.75 -19.37
C LYS A 253 -21.12 1.40 -18.70
N LEU A 254 -21.89 1.35 -17.62
CA LEU A 254 -22.22 0.10 -16.92
C LEU A 254 -23.09 -0.83 -17.78
N TYR A 255 -24.02 -0.28 -18.57
CA TYR A 255 -24.75 -1.08 -19.57
C TYR A 255 -23.81 -1.68 -20.62
N GLY A 256 -22.91 -0.86 -21.16
CA GLY A 256 -21.84 -1.30 -22.06
C GLY A 256 -20.99 -2.43 -21.45
N ALA A 257 -20.64 -2.32 -20.17
CA ALA A 257 -19.93 -3.36 -19.44
C ALA A 257 -20.73 -4.67 -19.39
N ILE A 258 -22.02 -4.64 -19.08
CA ILE A 258 -22.87 -5.83 -18.98
C ILE A 258 -22.96 -6.53 -20.34
N VAL A 259 -23.28 -5.78 -21.41
CA VAL A 259 -23.37 -6.34 -22.78
C VAL A 259 -22.02 -6.91 -23.21
N GLY A 260 -20.94 -6.16 -22.95
CA GLY A 260 -19.58 -6.61 -23.19
C GLY A 260 -19.27 -7.93 -22.49
N ALA A 261 -19.56 -8.04 -21.19
CA ALA A 261 -19.35 -9.27 -20.42
C ALA A 261 -20.07 -10.48 -21.04
N VAL A 262 -21.34 -10.31 -21.44
CA VAL A 262 -22.12 -11.37 -22.11
C VAL A 262 -21.48 -11.79 -23.43
N VAL A 263 -21.03 -10.84 -24.25
CA VAL A 263 -20.30 -11.13 -25.49
C VAL A 263 -19.00 -11.89 -25.19
N GLY A 264 -18.25 -11.45 -24.18
CA GLY A 264 -17.01 -12.09 -23.76
C GLY A 264 -17.21 -13.56 -23.36
N VAL A 265 -18.24 -13.85 -22.57
CA VAL A 265 -18.60 -15.23 -22.19
C VAL A 265 -18.98 -16.04 -23.43
N ASN A 266 -19.81 -15.51 -24.32
CA ASN A 266 -20.17 -16.22 -25.56
C ASN A 266 -18.95 -16.54 -26.44
N LEU A 267 -18.00 -15.61 -26.56
CA LEU A 267 -16.76 -15.84 -27.30
C LEU A 267 -15.87 -16.88 -26.63
N PHE A 268 -15.80 -16.90 -25.30
CA PHE A 268 -15.14 -17.96 -24.55
C PHE A 268 -15.75 -19.32 -24.90
N LEU A 269 -17.09 -19.44 -24.84
CA LEU A 269 -17.81 -20.68 -25.16
C LEU A 269 -17.50 -21.16 -26.58
N LYS A 270 -17.46 -20.25 -27.56
CA LYS A 270 -17.14 -20.58 -28.95
C LYS A 270 -15.70 -21.05 -29.15
N LYS A 271 -14.74 -20.48 -28.41
CA LYS A 271 -13.31 -20.74 -28.60
C LYS A 271 -12.79 -21.94 -27.82
N PHE A 272 -13.24 -22.10 -26.58
CA PHE A 272 -12.71 -23.09 -25.65
C PHE A 272 -13.72 -24.19 -25.30
N GLY A 273 -15.00 -23.99 -25.60
CA GLY A 273 -16.05 -24.90 -25.15
C GLY A 273 -16.28 -24.84 -23.63
N LEU A 274 -17.24 -25.64 -23.17
CA LEU A 274 -17.59 -25.79 -21.75
C LEU A 274 -17.35 -27.25 -21.35
N GLU A 275 -16.10 -27.59 -21.03
CA GLU A 275 -15.75 -28.93 -20.54
C GLU A 275 -15.81 -28.96 -19.02
N ARG A 276 -16.84 -29.60 -18.47
CA ARG A 276 -17.03 -29.76 -17.03
C ARG A 276 -16.10 -30.85 -16.50
N LYS A 277 -15.42 -30.58 -15.38
CA LYS A 277 -14.63 -31.59 -14.66
C LYS A 277 -15.56 -32.57 -13.94
N GLU A 278 -15.19 -33.85 -13.96
CA GLU A 278 -15.93 -34.90 -13.28
C GLU A 278 -15.80 -34.79 -11.75
N GLY A 279 -16.80 -35.30 -11.02
CA GLY A 279 -16.79 -35.32 -9.55
C GLY A 279 -17.02 -33.96 -8.87
N VAL A 280 -17.35 -32.90 -9.61
CA VAL A 280 -17.57 -31.56 -9.05
C VAL A 280 -19.05 -31.28 -8.81
N GLU A 281 -19.37 -30.79 -7.61
CA GLU A 281 -20.72 -30.45 -7.20
C GLU A 281 -21.40 -29.40 -8.10
N SER A 282 -22.73 -29.46 -8.15
CA SER A 282 -23.53 -28.49 -8.92
C SER A 282 -23.35 -27.07 -8.40
N GLY A 283 -23.41 -26.07 -9.29
CA GLY A 283 -23.47 -24.66 -8.90
C GLY A 283 -24.68 -24.33 -8.02
N TRP A 284 -25.77 -25.09 -8.17
CA TRP A 284 -26.97 -25.01 -7.33
C TRP A 284 -26.68 -25.26 -5.85
N VAL A 285 -25.64 -26.03 -5.51
CA VAL A 285 -25.25 -26.25 -4.11
C VAL A 285 -24.81 -24.95 -3.46
N LEU A 286 -24.00 -24.12 -4.13
CA LEU A 286 -23.62 -22.81 -3.61
C LEU A 286 -24.87 -21.95 -3.37
N LEU A 287 -25.81 -21.92 -4.33
CA LEU A 287 -27.06 -21.18 -4.15
C LEU A 287 -27.86 -21.68 -2.94
N SER A 288 -27.98 -22.99 -2.75
CA SER A 288 -28.64 -23.57 -1.57
C SER A 288 -28.00 -23.12 -0.26
N PHE A 289 -26.66 -23.14 -0.18
CA PHE A 289 -25.94 -22.64 1.00
C PHE A 289 -26.16 -21.14 1.22
N THR A 290 -26.17 -20.33 0.16
CA THR A 290 -26.47 -18.90 0.24
C THR A 290 -27.89 -18.65 0.74
N VAL A 291 -28.89 -19.35 0.19
CA VAL A 291 -30.30 -19.21 0.58
C VAL A 291 -30.56 -19.70 1.99
N ILE A 292 -30.03 -20.86 2.37
CA ILE A 292 -30.13 -21.37 3.74
C ILE A 292 -29.46 -20.38 4.71
N GLY A 293 -28.28 -19.88 4.36
CA GLY A 293 -27.58 -18.86 5.13
C GLY A 293 -28.41 -17.58 5.30
N MET A 294 -29.00 -17.05 4.23
CA MET A 294 -29.91 -15.90 4.27
C MET A 294 -31.08 -16.14 5.22
N VAL A 295 -31.81 -17.25 5.04
CA VAL A 295 -32.98 -17.57 5.87
C VAL A 295 -32.59 -17.71 7.34
N LEU A 296 -31.52 -18.45 7.65
CA LEU A 296 -31.05 -18.61 9.03
C LEU A 296 -30.62 -17.28 9.65
N GLY A 297 -29.89 -16.45 8.89
CA GLY A 297 -29.45 -15.15 9.36
C GLY A 297 -30.62 -14.18 9.60
N GLY A 298 -31.64 -14.18 8.74
CA GLY A 298 -32.86 -13.41 8.93
C GLY A 298 -33.67 -13.88 10.14
N VAL A 299 -33.81 -15.19 10.34
CA VAL A 299 -34.47 -15.75 11.54
C VAL A 299 -33.70 -15.35 12.81
N LEU A 300 -32.37 -15.44 12.79
CA LEU A 300 -31.53 -15.02 13.92
C LEU A 300 -31.67 -13.53 14.22
N GLN A 301 -31.77 -12.68 13.20
CA GLN A 301 -32.02 -11.25 13.39
C GLN A 301 -33.39 -11.01 14.04
N VAL A 302 -34.47 -11.59 13.50
CA VAL A 302 -35.82 -11.45 14.06
C VAL A 302 -35.87 -11.93 15.52
N LEU A 303 -35.21 -13.04 15.85
CA LEU A 303 -35.11 -13.53 17.22
C LEU A 303 -34.29 -12.60 18.11
N SER A 304 -33.18 -12.06 17.59
CA SER A 304 -32.33 -11.10 18.29
C SER A 304 -33.09 -9.81 18.61
N ASP A 305 -33.89 -9.32 17.67
CA ASP A 305 -34.73 -8.13 17.84
C ASP A 305 -35.86 -8.41 18.84
N ALA A 306 -36.55 -9.56 18.72
CA ALA A 306 -37.63 -9.94 19.63
C ALA A 306 -37.17 -10.18 21.08
N THR A 307 -35.91 -10.57 21.29
CA THR A 307 -35.32 -10.80 22.62
C THR A 307 -34.64 -9.57 23.21
N GLY A 308 -34.57 -8.46 22.48
CA GLY A 308 -33.81 -7.26 22.87
C GLY A 308 -32.29 -7.44 22.77
N PHE A 309 -31.80 -8.56 22.23
CA PHE A 309 -30.37 -8.81 22.08
C PHE A 309 -29.72 -7.85 21.08
N SER A 310 -30.45 -7.38 20.05
CA SER A 310 -29.92 -6.38 19.12
C SER A 310 -29.60 -5.06 19.82
N ASP A 311 -30.45 -4.62 20.75
CA ASP A 311 -30.22 -3.38 21.49
C ASP A 311 -29.05 -3.56 22.47
N LEU A 312 -28.98 -4.71 23.14
CA LEU A 312 -27.83 -5.08 23.96
C LEU A 312 -26.55 -5.06 23.13
N PHE A 313 -26.53 -5.72 21.97
CA PHE A 313 -25.40 -5.73 21.05
C PHE A 313 -24.98 -4.30 20.66
N SER A 314 -25.94 -3.48 20.25
CA SER A 314 -25.67 -2.09 19.86
C SER A 314 -25.06 -1.29 21.01
N SER A 315 -25.55 -1.47 22.24
CA SER A 315 -25.04 -0.74 23.42
C SER A 315 -23.58 -1.07 23.77
N TYR A 316 -23.14 -2.30 23.48
CA TYR A 316 -21.76 -2.74 23.76
C TYR A 316 -20.81 -2.52 22.59
N PHE A 317 -21.28 -2.66 21.34
CA PHE A 317 -20.42 -2.74 20.16
C PHE A 317 -20.53 -1.57 19.19
N VAL A 318 -21.51 -0.67 19.34
CA VAL A 318 -21.61 0.53 18.50
C VAL A 318 -21.04 1.72 19.26
N ARG A 319 -19.99 2.33 18.71
CA ARG A 319 -19.30 3.48 19.30
C ARG A 319 -19.21 4.61 18.29
N TYR A 320 -19.65 5.80 18.69
CA TYR A 320 -19.54 7.03 17.92
C TYR A 320 -18.28 7.80 18.34
N TYR A 321 -17.59 8.39 17.37
CA TYR A 321 -16.34 9.10 17.59
C TYR A 321 -16.54 10.61 17.46
N GLY A 322 -16.31 11.32 18.56
CA GLY A 322 -16.46 12.77 18.69
C GLY A 322 -17.14 13.13 20.01
N ASP A 323 -17.05 14.40 20.42
CA ASP A 323 -17.74 14.89 21.62
C ASP A 323 -19.23 15.07 21.35
N GLN A 324 -20.06 14.19 21.93
CA GLN A 324 -21.51 14.21 21.76
C GLN A 324 -22.20 15.41 22.43
N SER A 325 -21.50 16.16 23.29
CA SER A 325 -22.01 17.42 23.82
C SER A 325 -21.88 18.58 22.81
N GLN A 326 -20.99 18.44 21.83
CA GLN A 326 -20.69 19.48 20.84
C GLN A 326 -21.28 19.18 19.46
N TYR A 327 -21.39 17.89 19.10
CA TYR A 327 -21.82 17.45 17.77
C TYR A 327 -23.02 16.52 17.83
N LYS A 328 -23.89 16.59 16.82
CA LYS A 328 -25.03 15.69 16.70
C LYS A 328 -24.57 14.28 16.30
N LEU A 329 -25.28 13.26 16.79
CA LEU A 329 -24.96 11.85 16.53
C LEU A 329 -24.94 11.49 15.04
N GLU A 330 -25.78 12.13 14.24
CA GLU A 330 -25.88 11.93 12.79
C GLU A 330 -24.61 12.35 12.03
N GLU A 331 -23.90 13.38 12.54
CA GLU A 331 -22.68 13.93 11.95
C GLU A 331 -21.43 13.14 12.33
N LEU A 332 -21.49 12.37 13.42
CA LEU A 332 -20.35 11.59 13.90
C LEU A 332 -20.16 10.31 13.09
N ILE A 333 -18.89 9.95 12.86
CA ILE A 333 -18.52 8.62 12.38
C ILE A 333 -18.59 7.61 13.53
N PHE A 334 -18.75 6.33 13.21
CA PHE A 334 -18.82 5.25 14.17
C PHE A 334 -17.97 4.05 13.73
N ASN A 335 -17.83 3.04 14.59
CA ASN A 335 -16.89 1.94 14.40
C ASN A 335 -17.32 0.87 13.37
N TRP A 336 -18.53 0.95 12.82
CA TRP A 336 -19.02 0.04 11.77
C TRP A 336 -19.10 0.74 10.40
N PRO A 337 -19.18 0.00 9.30
CA PRO A 337 -19.37 0.61 7.99
C PRO A 337 -20.65 1.44 7.93
N ASN A 338 -20.61 2.62 7.32
CA ASN A 338 -21.77 3.50 7.18
C ASN A 338 -22.97 2.77 6.55
N PHE A 339 -22.72 1.80 5.65
CA PHE A 339 -23.79 1.14 4.91
C PHE A 339 -24.76 0.39 5.84
N THR A 340 -24.28 -0.02 7.01
CA THR A 340 -25.06 -0.74 8.02
C THR A 340 -26.23 0.08 8.56
N LEU A 341 -26.18 1.41 8.48
CA LEU A 341 -27.30 2.29 8.84
C LEU A 341 -28.48 2.15 7.87
N TYR A 342 -28.20 1.96 6.58
CA TYR A 342 -29.24 1.92 5.54
C TYR A 342 -29.84 0.53 5.34
N VAL A 343 -29.10 -0.53 5.66
CA VAL A 343 -29.55 -1.92 5.46
C VAL A 343 -29.77 -2.66 6.77
N ARG A 344 -30.00 -1.94 7.88
CA ARG A 344 -30.15 -2.50 9.23
C ARG A 344 -31.09 -3.70 9.26
N ASP A 345 -32.27 -3.56 8.66
CA ASP A 345 -33.32 -4.59 8.63
C ASP A 345 -32.94 -5.83 7.81
N TYR A 346 -31.88 -5.75 7.01
CA TYR A 346 -31.40 -6.81 6.13
C TYR A 346 -30.03 -7.36 6.54
N LEU A 347 -29.41 -6.86 7.62
CA LEU A 347 -28.06 -7.27 8.02
C LEU A 347 -27.97 -8.78 8.29
N GLY A 348 -28.97 -9.37 8.93
CA GLY A 348 -29.09 -10.79 9.17
C GLY A 348 -29.12 -11.60 7.86
N LEU A 349 -29.88 -11.15 6.86
CA LEU A 349 -29.89 -11.79 5.54
C LEU A 349 -28.52 -11.69 4.85
N ILE A 350 -27.90 -10.51 4.88
CA ILE A 350 -26.61 -10.24 4.21
C ILE A 350 -25.49 -11.06 4.86
N PHE A 351 -25.31 -10.96 6.18
CA PHE A 351 -24.30 -11.73 6.89
C PHE A 351 -24.58 -13.23 6.84
N GLY A 352 -25.86 -13.63 6.91
CA GLY A 352 -26.28 -15.01 6.70
C GLY A 352 -25.86 -15.55 5.33
N ALA A 353 -26.09 -14.79 4.26
CA ALA A 353 -25.64 -15.12 2.91
C ALA A 353 -24.12 -15.30 2.85
N MET A 354 -23.37 -14.34 3.40
CA MET A 354 -21.91 -14.38 3.46
C MET A 354 -21.39 -15.60 4.22
N THR A 355 -22.00 -15.94 5.36
CA THR A 355 -21.68 -17.14 6.13
C THR A 355 -21.99 -18.41 5.34
N GLY A 356 -23.14 -18.48 4.66
CA GLY A 356 -23.50 -19.61 3.80
C GLY A 356 -22.48 -19.83 2.68
N ILE A 357 -22.10 -18.76 1.97
CA ILE A 357 -21.04 -18.78 0.94
C ILE A 357 -19.72 -19.25 1.57
N GLY A 358 -19.35 -18.72 2.73
CA GLY A 358 -18.14 -19.09 3.46
C GLY A 358 -18.09 -20.58 3.83
N ILE A 359 -19.19 -21.14 4.36
CA ILE A 359 -19.30 -22.56 4.70
C ILE A 359 -19.18 -23.43 3.44
N TYR A 360 -19.82 -23.02 2.34
CA TYR A 360 -19.69 -23.72 1.06
C TYR A 360 -18.21 -23.79 0.63
N PHE A 361 -17.49 -22.67 0.61
CA PHE A 361 -16.07 -22.67 0.21
C PHE A 361 -15.15 -23.32 1.25
N TRP A 362 -15.52 -23.34 2.52
CA TRP A 362 -14.79 -24.11 3.52
C TRP A 362 -14.90 -25.62 3.30
N LYS A 363 -16.09 -26.11 2.94
CA LYS A 363 -16.36 -27.54 2.73
C LYS A 363 -15.95 -28.04 1.35
N TYR A 364 -16.19 -27.22 0.31
CA TYR A 364 -16.02 -27.60 -1.09
C TYR A 364 -14.95 -26.80 -1.83
N GLY A 365 -14.37 -25.74 -1.24
CA GLY A 365 -13.35 -24.94 -1.89
C GLY A 365 -12.04 -25.72 -2.03
N GLU A 366 -11.49 -25.75 -3.24
CA GLU A 366 -10.25 -26.46 -3.56
C GLU A 366 -9.07 -25.52 -3.83
N PHE A 367 -9.27 -24.21 -3.60
CA PHE A 367 -8.34 -23.10 -3.84
C PHE A 367 -6.94 -23.54 -4.26
N GLU A 368 -6.58 -23.27 -5.54
CA GLU A 368 -5.24 -23.56 -6.05
C GLU A 368 -4.17 -23.00 -5.10
N PHE A 369 -3.01 -23.66 -5.04
CA PHE A 369 -1.89 -23.26 -4.16
C PHE A 369 -1.63 -21.74 -4.18
N GLY A 370 -1.67 -21.12 -5.36
CA GLY A 370 -1.49 -19.68 -5.51
C GLY A 370 -2.61 -18.80 -4.94
N ALA A 371 -3.86 -19.26 -4.97
CA ALA A 371 -5.02 -18.48 -4.53
C ALA A 371 -5.13 -18.47 -3.00
N LYS A 372 -4.72 -19.57 -2.35
CA LYS A 372 -4.77 -19.72 -0.89
C LYS A 372 -4.07 -18.56 -0.19
N LEU A 373 -2.85 -18.18 -0.59
CA LEU A 373 -2.13 -17.06 0.04
C LEU A 373 -3.01 -15.80 0.10
N PHE A 374 -3.62 -15.41 -1.02
CA PHE A 374 -4.46 -14.22 -1.08
C PHE A 374 -5.76 -14.35 -0.27
N VAL A 375 -6.33 -15.55 -0.16
CA VAL A 375 -7.48 -15.80 0.73
C VAL A 375 -7.09 -15.65 2.19
N TYR A 376 -5.95 -16.20 2.63
CA TYR A 376 -5.45 -16.01 4.00
C TYR A 376 -5.19 -14.52 4.29
N MET A 377 -4.63 -13.78 3.33
CA MET A 377 -4.40 -12.35 3.44
C MET A 377 -5.71 -11.57 3.60
N ALA A 378 -6.70 -11.80 2.71
CA ALA A 378 -7.97 -11.08 2.72
C ALA A 378 -8.82 -11.41 3.96
N CYS A 379 -8.92 -12.69 4.33
CA CYS A 379 -9.60 -13.09 5.57
C CYS A 379 -8.87 -12.54 6.80
N GLY A 380 -7.53 -12.59 6.80
CA GLY A 380 -6.71 -12.01 7.84
C GLY A 380 -6.99 -10.51 8.03
N TRP A 381 -7.08 -9.76 6.93
CA TRP A 381 -7.43 -8.34 6.95
C TRP A 381 -8.76 -8.08 7.67
N PHE A 382 -9.84 -8.79 7.29
CA PHE A 382 -11.14 -8.63 7.94
C PHE A 382 -11.11 -9.02 9.42
N ILE A 383 -10.46 -10.13 9.76
CA ILE A 383 -10.32 -10.57 11.15
C ILE A 383 -9.59 -9.52 11.98
N GLY A 384 -8.46 -9.00 11.49
CA GLY A 384 -7.70 -7.96 12.16
C GLY A 384 -8.52 -6.68 12.32
N PHE A 385 -9.16 -6.21 11.26
CA PHE A 385 -9.95 -4.99 11.30
C PHE A 385 -11.18 -5.11 12.22
N ILE A 386 -11.87 -6.25 12.24
CA ILE A 386 -13.01 -6.44 13.14
C ILE A 386 -12.55 -6.56 14.59
N ILE A 387 -11.46 -7.28 14.88
CA ILE A 387 -11.00 -7.46 16.26
C ILE A 387 -10.50 -6.14 16.86
N PHE A 388 -9.64 -5.41 16.17
CA PHE A 388 -8.93 -4.27 16.79
C PHE A 388 -9.79 -2.99 16.84
N PRO A 389 -10.07 -2.28 15.73
CA PRO A 389 -10.81 -1.03 15.80
C PRO A 389 -12.31 -1.19 16.07
N VAL A 390 -12.94 -2.33 15.75
CA VAL A 390 -14.40 -2.51 15.91
C VAL A 390 -14.76 -3.07 17.27
N ILE A 391 -14.26 -4.27 17.61
CA ILE A 391 -14.62 -4.98 18.85
C ILE A 391 -13.86 -4.42 20.06
N LEU A 392 -12.54 -4.29 19.96
CA LEU A 392 -11.69 -3.85 21.07
C LEU A 392 -11.55 -2.32 21.15
N ASP A 393 -12.01 -1.58 20.12
CA ASP A 393 -11.87 -0.12 19.99
C ASP A 393 -10.41 0.36 20.13
N ILE A 394 -9.47 -0.47 19.66
CA ILE A 394 -8.05 -0.13 19.62
C ILE A 394 -7.83 0.69 18.35
N ARG A 395 -7.85 2.01 18.52
CA ARG A 395 -7.60 2.99 17.46
C ARG A 395 -6.17 3.54 17.57
N LEU A 396 -5.40 3.46 16.49
CA LEU A 396 -3.99 3.84 16.50
C LEU A 396 -3.79 5.35 16.29
N THR A 397 -4.51 5.97 15.35
CA THR A 397 -4.38 7.39 15.00
C THR A 397 -5.70 8.15 14.84
N PRO A 398 -6.70 8.01 15.72
CA PRO A 398 -7.94 8.75 15.55
C PRO A 398 -7.65 10.27 15.52
N PRO A 399 -8.26 11.05 14.60
CA PRO A 399 -9.36 10.68 13.69
C PRO A 399 -8.95 10.01 12.36
N ARG A 400 -7.65 9.81 12.08
CA ARG A 400 -7.15 9.16 10.84
C ARG A 400 -7.51 7.67 10.77
N GLY A 401 -7.32 7.10 9.57
CA GLY A 401 -7.70 5.71 9.27
C GLY A 401 -6.96 4.64 10.05
N ASP A 402 -7.62 3.50 10.22
CA ASP A 402 -7.13 2.38 11.04
C ASP A 402 -6.73 1.14 10.24
N ASN A 403 -6.32 1.36 8.99
CA ASN A 403 -5.94 0.27 8.10
C ASN A 403 -4.73 -0.55 8.60
N TRP A 404 -3.96 -0.03 9.57
CA TRP A 404 -2.92 -0.79 10.28
C TRP A 404 -3.44 -2.12 10.84
N ALA A 405 -4.68 -2.17 11.33
CA ALA A 405 -5.28 -3.37 11.90
C ALA A 405 -5.55 -4.42 10.81
N GLY A 406 -6.02 -3.97 9.65
CA GLY A 406 -6.19 -4.82 8.48
C GLY A 406 -4.85 -5.33 7.93
N ILE A 407 -3.80 -4.50 7.95
CA ILE A 407 -2.45 -4.91 7.52
C ILE A 407 -1.80 -5.87 8.52
N LEU A 408 -1.98 -5.68 9.83
CA LEU A 408 -1.59 -6.64 10.85
C LEU A 408 -2.27 -8.00 10.61
N GLY A 409 -3.58 -7.98 10.38
CA GLY A 409 -4.35 -9.17 10.03
C GLY A 409 -3.87 -9.85 8.74
N THR A 410 -3.56 -9.05 7.71
CA THR A 410 -2.98 -9.52 6.45
C THR A 410 -1.67 -10.24 6.69
N TYR A 411 -0.76 -9.64 7.45
CA TYR A 411 0.52 -10.26 7.77
C TYR A 411 0.36 -11.53 8.61
N ALA A 412 -0.57 -11.55 9.58
CA ALA A 412 -0.90 -12.78 10.31
C ALA A 412 -1.37 -13.89 9.37
N GLY A 413 -2.21 -13.57 8.38
CA GLY A 413 -2.61 -14.48 7.30
C GLY A 413 -1.42 -15.02 6.50
N VAL A 414 -0.48 -14.15 6.13
CA VAL A 414 0.78 -14.53 5.47
C VAL A 414 1.59 -15.50 6.32
N VAL A 415 1.76 -15.22 7.61
CA VAL A 415 2.50 -16.08 8.55
C VAL A 415 1.84 -17.45 8.68
N VAL A 416 0.52 -17.49 8.89
CA VAL A 416 -0.23 -18.77 9.00
C VAL A 416 -0.09 -19.59 7.72
N TYR A 417 -0.20 -18.96 6.56
CA TYR A 417 -0.04 -19.64 5.26
C TYR A 417 1.37 -20.23 5.09
N PHE A 418 2.42 -19.44 5.34
CA PHE A 418 3.80 -19.92 5.20
C PHE A 418 4.17 -20.95 6.26
N TRP A 419 3.58 -20.88 7.44
CA TRP A 419 3.77 -21.89 8.48
C TRP A 419 3.18 -23.23 8.06
N ARG A 420 1.94 -23.21 7.54
CA ARG A 420 1.24 -24.41 7.04
C ARG A 420 1.92 -25.03 5.82
N THR A 421 2.53 -24.22 4.97
CA THR A 421 3.25 -24.68 3.76
C THR A 421 4.73 -24.99 4.00
N GLN A 422 5.19 -24.98 5.27
CA GLN A 422 6.58 -25.26 5.67
C GLN A 422 7.61 -24.31 5.03
N LYS A 423 7.24 -23.04 4.80
CA LYS A 423 8.11 -21.99 4.24
C LYS A 423 8.60 -21.02 5.32
N LYS A 424 9.18 -21.56 6.39
CA LYS A 424 9.65 -20.78 7.56
C LYS A 424 10.76 -19.80 7.21
N GLU A 425 11.46 -20.04 6.11
CA GLU A 425 12.48 -19.16 5.52
C GLU A 425 11.91 -17.78 5.22
N ILE A 426 10.72 -17.73 4.61
CA ILE A 426 10.06 -16.48 4.22
C ILE A 426 9.58 -15.73 5.47
N ILE A 427 9.04 -16.45 6.45
CA ILE A 427 8.63 -15.86 7.75
C ILE A 427 9.86 -15.25 8.43
N THR A 428 10.97 -15.99 8.51
CA THR A 428 12.21 -15.53 9.12
C THR A 428 12.74 -14.27 8.42
N ALA A 429 12.75 -14.27 7.08
CA ALA A 429 13.09 -13.09 6.28
C ALA A 429 12.22 -11.88 6.65
N SER A 430 10.91 -12.10 6.73
CA SER A 430 9.94 -11.06 7.02
C SER A 430 10.12 -10.48 8.43
N VAL A 431 10.37 -11.30 9.45
CA VAL A 431 10.57 -10.83 10.83
C VAL A 431 11.87 -10.03 10.96
N ILE A 432 12.94 -10.45 10.28
CA ILE A 432 14.23 -9.74 10.29
C ILE A 432 14.09 -8.39 9.58
N CYS A 433 13.48 -8.36 8.39
CA CYS A 433 13.17 -7.11 7.70
C CYS A 433 12.28 -6.22 8.57
N GLY A 434 11.24 -6.78 9.19
CA GLY A 434 10.35 -6.09 10.11
C GLY A 434 11.09 -5.43 11.26
N ALA A 435 11.94 -6.18 11.97
CA ALA A 435 12.71 -5.64 13.09
C ALA A 435 13.57 -4.44 12.66
N ILE A 436 14.27 -4.56 11.53
CA ILE A 436 15.09 -3.47 10.98
C ILE A 436 14.24 -2.30 10.49
N GLY A 437 13.07 -2.56 9.91
CA GLY A 437 12.11 -1.53 9.52
C GLY A 437 11.50 -0.79 10.70
N GLY A 438 11.22 -1.48 11.81
CA GLY A 438 10.78 -0.85 13.06
C GLY A 438 11.85 0.08 13.62
N ILE A 439 13.10 -0.41 13.73
CA ILE A 439 14.27 0.39 14.13
C ILE A 439 14.45 1.59 13.19
N GLY A 440 14.30 1.38 11.89
CA GLY A 440 14.46 2.43 10.89
C GLY A 440 13.41 3.51 11.04
N PHE A 441 12.13 3.15 11.23
CA PHE A 441 11.07 4.15 11.21
C PHE A 441 11.08 5.02 12.48
N SER A 442 11.15 4.40 13.66
CA SER A 442 11.24 5.12 14.93
C SER A 442 12.58 5.85 15.06
N GLY A 443 13.68 5.15 14.72
CA GLY A 443 15.03 5.64 14.87
C GLY A 443 15.38 6.80 13.94
N ILE A 444 14.88 6.83 12.70
CA ILE A 444 15.10 7.99 11.82
C ILE A 444 14.23 9.18 12.25
N ALA A 445 13.03 8.95 12.78
CA ALA A 445 12.24 10.04 13.36
C ALA A 445 12.94 10.63 14.59
N TRP A 446 13.49 9.77 15.45
CA TRP A 446 14.35 10.17 16.56
C TRP A 446 15.58 10.94 16.08
N LEU A 447 16.31 10.42 15.10
CA LEU A 447 17.52 11.06 14.56
C LEU A 447 17.21 12.43 13.95
N LYS A 448 16.09 12.54 13.21
CA LYS A 448 15.58 13.83 12.73
C LYS A 448 15.42 14.79 13.92
N LEU A 449 14.73 14.38 14.99
CA LEU A 449 14.54 15.24 16.17
C LEU A 449 15.86 15.69 16.78
N MET A 450 16.85 14.79 16.93
CA MET A 450 18.18 15.14 17.43
C MET A 450 18.89 16.15 16.53
N LEU A 451 18.84 15.95 15.21
CA LEU A 451 19.49 16.86 14.25
C LEU A 451 18.79 18.22 14.18
N THR A 452 17.46 18.23 14.32
CA THR A 452 16.66 19.45 14.30
C THR A 452 16.70 20.25 15.60
N SER A 453 17.36 19.75 16.65
CA SER A 453 17.52 20.52 17.90
C SER A 453 18.55 21.64 17.74
N LEU A 454 19.49 21.51 16.79
CA LEU A 454 20.51 22.50 16.49
C LEU A 454 19.87 23.75 15.88
N GLY A 455 19.91 24.87 16.60
CA GLY A 455 19.32 26.13 16.14
C GLY A 455 17.79 26.20 16.22
N ASN A 456 17.15 25.35 17.03
CA ASN A 456 15.70 25.34 17.15
C ASN A 456 15.19 26.49 18.04
N PRO A 457 14.40 27.44 17.51
CA PRO A 457 13.93 28.60 18.27
C PRO A 457 13.00 28.22 19.43
N LYS A 458 12.35 27.04 19.39
CA LYS A 458 11.47 26.59 20.48
C LYS A 458 12.24 26.17 21.74
N ILE A 459 13.53 25.82 21.60
CA ILE A 459 14.41 25.53 22.75
C ILE A 459 14.86 26.84 23.42
N ALA A 460 14.95 27.92 22.64
CA ALA A 460 15.48 29.21 23.05
C ALA A 460 14.47 30.13 23.76
N ASN A 461 13.17 29.81 23.75
CA ASN A 461 12.13 30.63 24.38
C ASN A 461 11.78 30.18 25.81
N VAL A 462 12.64 29.40 26.48
CA VAL A 462 12.30 28.74 27.76
C VAL A 462 13.19 29.22 28.91
N PRO A 463 12.75 30.19 29.73
CA PRO A 463 13.35 30.42 31.04
C PRO A 463 13.14 29.16 31.92
N GLY A 464 14.21 28.52 32.40
CA GLY A 464 14.12 27.35 33.29
C GLY A 464 13.93 25.96 32.64
N ARG A 465 14.07 25.83 31.31
CA ARG A 465 13.94 24.60 30.47
C ARG A 465 12.61 23.82 30.47
N ALA A 466 11.75 23.95 31.48
CA ALA A 466 10.32 23.61 31.48
C ALA A 466 9.82 23.88 32.90
N GLU A 467 8.97 24.90 33.12
CA GLU A 467 8.03 24.75 34.24
C GLU A 467 7.27 23.46 33.98
N MET A 468 7.12 22.56 34.96
CA MET A 468 6.46 21.27 34.75
C MET A 468 5.15 21.51 33.99
N TRP A 469 5.06 20.98 32.77
CA TRP A 469 3.91 21.17 31.86
C TRP A 469 2.62 20.52 32.40
N THR A 470 2.58 20.13 33.68
CA THR A 470 1.54 19.31 34.31
C THR A 470 0.25 20.07 34.57
N GLU A 471 0.27 21.36 34.92
CA GLU A 471 -0.97 22.08 35.24
C GLU A 471 -1.79 22.42 33.99
N TRP A 472 -1.16 22.91 32.93
CA TRP A 472 -1.89 23.23 31.69
C TRP A 472 -2.24 21.97 30.87
N GLN A 473 -1.50 20.86 30.98
CA GLN A 473 -1.88 19.57 30.36
C GLN A 473 -3.20 19.00 30.93
N LYS A 474 -3.59 19.41 32.14
CA LYS A 474 -4.88 19.04 32.75
C LYS A 474 -6.06 19.83 32.20
N THR A 475 -5.84 20.94 31.51
CA THR A 475 -6.91 21.76 30.93
C THR A 475 -7.23 21.32 29.49
N ALA A 476 -8.44 21.60 29.03
CA ALA A 476 -8.81 21.39 27.62
C ALA A 476 -8.28 22.49 26.69
N ASP A 477 -7.77 23.60 27.24
CA ASP A 477 -7.31 24.77 26.50
C ASP A 477 -6.00 24.48 25.75
N ARG A 478 -5.97 24.78 24.44
CA ARG A 478 -4.79 24.63 23.58
C ARG A 478 -3.99 25.93 23.41
N ALA A 479 -4.42 27.04 24.02
CA ALA A 479 -3.65 28.29 24.00
C ALA A 479 -2.29 28.08 24.68
N GLN A 480 -1.20 28.52 24.02
CA GLN A 480 0.11 28.50 24.64
C GLN A 480 0.15 29.55 25.75
N PRO A 481 0.62 29.23 26.97
CA PRO A 481 0.83 30.25 27.98
C PRO A 481 1.88 31.25 27.44
N SER A 482 1.55 32.54 27.47
CA SER A 482 2.53 33.60 27.20
C SER A 482 3.53 33.63 28.34
N LEU A 483 4.64 32.91 28.20
CA LEU A 483 5.75 33.02 29.13
C LEU A 483 6.49 34.31 28.80
N THR A 484 6.28 35.37 29.58
CA THR A 484 7.08 36.59 29.50
C THR A 484 8.43 36.30 30.15
N PRO A 485 9.55 36.27 29.40
CA PRO A 485 10.86 36.00 30.00
C PRO A 485 11.23 37.09 31.00
N ALA A 486 12.00 36.72 32.03
CA ALA A 486 12.59 37.73 32.92
C ALA A 486 13.45 38.70 32.09
N PRO A 487 13.45 40.02 32.38
CA PRO A 487 14.17 41.02 31.58
C PRO A 487 15.65 40.67 31.30
N GLN A 488 16.33 40.05 32.27
CA GLN A 488 17.74 39.62 32.15
C GLN A 488 17.95 38.49 31.12
N TYR A 489 16.94 37.64 30.90
CA TYR A 489 16.98 36.62 29.85
C TYR A 489 16.73 37.23 28.48
N GLN A 490 15.95 38.32 28.40
CA GLN A 490 15.65 38.99 27.13
C GLN A 490 16.92 39.56 26.49
N ASP A 491 17.80 40.18 27.29
CA ASP A 491 19.08 40.72 26.81
C ASP A 491 20.02 39.58 26.35
N TYR A 492 20.19 38.53 27.16
CA TYR A 492 20.95 37.33 26.76
C TYR A 492 20.39 36.66 25.50
N PHE A 493 19.06 36.59 25.39
CA PHE A 493 18.39 36.04 24.22
C PHE A 493 18.72 36.86 22.97
N ASN A 494 18.55 38.18 23.03
CA ASN A 494 18.81 39.07 21.90
C ASN A 494 20.29 39.07 21.49
N ASP A 495 21.21 39.10 22.46
CA ASP A 495 22.65 39.27 22.19
C ASP A 495 23.36 37.96 21.80
N SER A 496 22.91 36.83 22.35
CA SER A 496 23.63 35.54 22.21
C SER A 496 22.81 34.45 21.53
N VAL A 497 21.52 34.35 21.84
CA VAL A 497 20.70 33.21 21.39
C VAL A 497 20.11 33.45 20.00
N GLN A 498 19.58 34.64 19.75
CA GLN A 498 18.97 35.02 18.48
C GLN A 498 19.98 34.97 17.30
N PRO A 499 21.20 35.52 17.40
CA PRO A 499 22.20 35.40 16.34
C PRO A 499 22.61 33.94 16.09
N TRP A 500 22.65 33.11 17.15
CA TRP A 500 22.90 31.69 17.01
C TRP A 500 21.77 30.99 16.25
N ILE A 501 20.49 31.23 16.59
CA ILE A 501 19.34 30.67 15.84
C ILE A 501 19.41 31.07 14.36
N GLU A 502 19.67 32.35 14.09
CA GLU A 502 19.77 32.87 12.72
C GLU A 502 20.87 32.16 11.92
N SER A 503 22.01 31.85 12.54
CA SER A 503 23.08 31.07 11.89
C SER A 503 22.66 29.66 11.45
N TRP A 504 21.63 29.08 12.08
CA TRP A 504 21.06 27.76 11.75
C TRP A 504 19.79 27.83 10.91
N GLN A 505 19.34 29.02 10.49
CA GLN A 505 18.10 29.17 9.75
C GLN A 505 18.06 28.33 8.46
N HIS A 506 19.19 28.26 7.74
CA HIS A 506 19.29 27.42 6.54
C HIS A 506 19.10 25.93 6.85
N TRP A 507 19.65 25.44 7.95
CA TRP A 507 19.53 24.05 8.41
C TRP A 507 18.08 23.72 8.81
N GLN A 508 17.45 24.61 9.57
CA GLN A 508 16.07 24.45 10.04
C GLN A 508 15.07 24.44 8.88
N HIS A 509 15.33 25.20 7.81
CA HIS A 509 14.48 25.25 6.61
C HIS A 509 14.71 24.12 5.59
N GLN A 510 15.55 23.11 5.88
CA GLN A 510 15.72 21.97 4.99
C GLN A 510 14.46 21.10 4.92
N ASN A 511 14.33 20.29 3.86
CA ASN A 511 13.22 19.36 3.70
C ASN A 511 13.41 18.11 4.61
N TRP A 512 13.18 18.28 5.91
CA TRP A 512 13.31 17.22 6.92
C TRP A 512 12.36 16.04 6.71
N HIS A 513 11.25 16.25 6.00
CA HIS A 513 10.37 15.15 5.63
C HIS A 513 11.05 14.23 4.61
N SER A 514 11.69 14.80 3.59
CA SER A 514 12.47 14.04 2.61
C SER A 514 13.68 13.34 3.22
N PHE A 515 14.38 13.98 4.16
CA PHE A 515 15.44 13.32 4.93
C PHE A 515 14.92 12.05 5.62
N LEU A 516 13.76 12.15 6.28
CA LEU A 516 13.12 11.03 6.96
C LEU A 516 12.77 9.91 5.96
N GLU A 517 12.11 10.24 4.85
CA GLU A 517 11.69 9.26 3.84
C GLU A 517 12.90 8.56 3.20
N GLN A 518 13.93 9.30 2.76
CA GLN A 518 15.13 8.73 2.14
C GLN A 518 15.96 7.89 3.12
N SER A 519 16.12 8.33 4.36
CA SER A 519 16.91 7.62 5.36
C SER A 519 16.19 6.37 5.85
N TYR A 520 14.87 6.44 6.02
CA TYR A 520 14.07 5.26 6.33
C TYR A 520 14.13 4.23 5.19
N GLY A 521 14.02 4.70 3.94
CA GLY A 521 14.27 3.87 2.77
C GLY A 521 15.65 3.20 2.82
N PHE A 522 16.70 3.95 3.13
CA PHE A 522 18.04 3.39 3.25
C PHE A 522 18.12 2.23 4.27
N VAL A 523 17.60 2.43 5.48
CA VAL A 523 17.59 1.40 6.55
C VAL A 523 16.77 0.17 6.14
N ASN A 524 15.62 0.37 5.50
CA ASN A 524 14.83 -0.72 4.95
C ASN A 524 15.60 -1.52 3.89
N GLY A 525 16.43 -0.85 3.08
CA GLY A 525 17.31 -1.51 2.11
C GLY A 525 18.35 -2.42 2.78
N LEU A 526 18.88 -1.97 3.94
CA LEU A 526 19.71 -2.80 4.82
C LEU A 526 18.92 -4.01 5.34
N GLY A 527 17.65 -3.80 5.71
CA GLY A 527 16.75 -4.87 6.15
C GLY A 527 16.65 -6.01 5.13
N ILE A 528 16.35 -5.68 3.87
CA ILE A 528 16.21 -6.67 2.80
C ILE A 528 17.53 -7.38 2.53
N VAL A 529 18.63 -6.65 2.38
CA VAL A 529 19.92 -7.27 2.04
C VAL A 529 20.43 -8.17 3.16
N ILE A 530 20.23 -7.79 4.43
CA ILE A 530 20.59 -8.63 5.59
C ILE A 530 19.71 -9.88 5.63
N ALA A 531 18.39 -9.75 5.47
CA ALA A 531 17.49 -10.90 5.46
C ALA A 531 17.86 -11.88 4.34
N LEU A 532 18.03 -11.39 3.11
CA LEU A 532 18.39 -12.23 1.96
C LEU A 532 19.83 -12.76 2.03
N ALA A 533 20.77 -12.03 2.63
CA ALA A 533 22.09 -12.57 2.94
C ALA A 533 21.97 -13.78 3.87
N LEU A 534 21.14 -13.74 4.90
CA LEU A 534 20.95 -14.88 5.79
C LEU A 534 20.29 -16.08 5.09
N LEU A 535 19.39 -15.84 4.13
CA LEU A 535 18.78 -16.89 3.30
C LEU A 535 19.75 -17.50 2.30
N LEU A 536 20.63 -16.68 1.71
CA LEU A 536 21.45 -17.03 0.56
C LEU A 536 22.20 -18.38 0.68
N PRO A 537 22.91 -18.68 1.79
CA PRO A 537 23.59 -19.98 1.96
C PRO A 537 22.70 -21.10 2.52
N ARG A 538 21.48 -20.78 2.97
CA ARG A 538 20.58 -21.70 3.69
C ARG A 538 19.43 -22.23 2.82
N VAL A 539 19.18 -21.58 1.68
CA VAL A 539 18.19 -22.01 0.70
C VAL A 539 18.87 -22.88 -0.35
N ALA A 540 18.34 -24.09 -0.55
CA ALA A 540 18.85 -25.04 -1.53
C ALA A 540 18.84 -24.46 -2.96
N PRO A 541 19.64 -25.02 -3.89
CA PRO A 541 19.50 -24.72 -5.31
C PRO A 541 18.04 -24.86 -5.73
N LEU A 542 17.48 -23.83 -6.37
CA LEU A 542 16.04 -23.80 -6.62
C LEU A 542 15.66 -24.81 -7.71
N ASN A 543 14.62 -25.61 -7.44
CA ASN A 543 14.15 -26.61 -8.39
C ASN A 543 13.57 -25.94 -9.65
N ASN A 544 14.29 -26.11 -10.75
CA ASN A 544 13.99 -25.58 -12.07
C ASN A 544 13.51 -26.67 -13.06
N SER A 545 13.20 -27.89 -12.59
CA SER A 545 12.74 -29.02 -13.43
C SER A 545 11.40 -28.77 -14.12
N SER A 546 10.51 -27.98 -13.50
CA SER A 546 9.24 -27.62 -14.13
C SER A 546 9.45 -26.73 -15.36
N PRO A 547 8.67 -26.91 -16.44
CA PRO A 547 8.85 -26.16 -17.66
C PRO A 547 8.60 -24.67 -17.46
N ARG A 548 9.37 -23.84 -18.15
CA ARG A 548 9.24 -22.37 -18.08
C ARG A 548 7.92 -21.91 -18.69
N LYS A 549 7.17 -21.11 -17.94
CA LYS A 549 5.94 -20.46 -18.41
C LYS A 549 6.24 -19.00 -18.70
N ARG A 550 6.48 -18.68 -19.97
CA ARG A 550 6.83 -17.30 -20.40
C ARG A 550 5.78 -16.26 -20.02
N GLY A 551 4.50 -16.63 -19.99
CA GLY A 551 3.42 -15.70 -19.62
C GLY A 551 3.57 -15.10 -18.22
N THR A 552 4.08 -15.85 -17.24
CA THR A 552 4.26 -15.35 -15.87
C THR A 552 5.49 -14.45 -15.76
N GLU A 553 6.52 -14.69 -16.56
CA GLU A 553 7.68 -13.81 -16.68
C GLU A 553 7.28 -12.48 -17.34
N ILE A 554 6.47 -12.54 -18.40
CA ILE A 554 5.89 -11.35 -19.06
C ILE A 554 5.04 -10.57 -18.06
N LEU A 555 4.17 -11.23 -17.30
CA LEU A 555 3.38 -10.57 -16.24
C LEU A 555 4.29 -9.84 -15.26
N ALA A 556 5.35 -10.50 -14.78
CA ALA A 556 6.27 -9.89 -13.82
C ALA A 556 6.98 -8.65 -14.39
N VAL A 557 7.39 -8.69 -15.66
CA VAL A 557 7.98 -7.54 -16.36
C VAL A 557 6.93 -6.44 -16.59
N MET A 558 5.70 -6.78 -16.98
CA MET A 558 4.61 -5.81 -17.17
C MET A 558 4.24 -5.10 -15.87
N VAL A 559 4.17 -5.82 -14.75
CA VAL A 559 3.93 -5.19 -13.44
C VAL A 559 5.08 -4.25 -13.09
N SER A 560 6.32 -4.72 -13.25
CA SER A 560 7.51 -3.95 -12.87
C SER A 560 7.72 -2.69 -13.72
N VAL A 561 7.49 -2.78 -15.03
CA VAL A 561 7.71 -1.65 -15.94
C VAL A 561 6.43 -0.86 -16.16
N ALA A 562 5.39 -1.46 -16.74
CA ALA A 562 4.19 -0.71 -17.11
C ALA A 562 3.34 -0.33 -15.90
N ALA A 563 3.01 -1.28 -15.00
CA ALA A 563 2.07 -0.97 -13.92
C ALA A 563 2.66 -0.03 -12.86
N VAL A 564 3.87 -0.31 -12.34
CA VAL A 564 4.48 0.53 -11.30
C VAL A 564 4.77 1.95 -11.81
N ILE A 565 5.24 2.11 -13.05
CA ILE A 565 5.45 3.44 -13.64
C ILE A 565 4.10 4.16 -13.78
N PHE A 566 3.09 3.52 -14.38
CA PHE A 566 1.77 4.10 -14.55
C PHE A 566 1.18 4.65 -13.24
N LEU A 567 1.13 3.79 -12.22
CA LEU A 567 0.49 4.07 -10.93
C LEU A 567 1.15 5.21 -10.14
N ASN A 568 2.34 5.64 -10.56
CA ASN A 568 3.07 6.77 -9.99
C ASN A 568 3.02 7.99 -10.91
N VAL A 569 3.47 7.85 -12.16
CA VAL A 569 3.59 8.97 -13.11
C VAL A 569 2.24 9.62 -13.43
N HIS A 570 1.15 8.86 -13.44
CA HIS A 570 -0.20 9.39 -13.66
C HIS A 570 -0.54 10.56 -12.73
N LYS A 571 -0.06 10.53 -11.48
CA LYS A 571 -0.33 11.58 -10.48
C LYS A 571 0.25 12.94 -10.90
N ASN A 572 1.27 12.97 -11.75
CA ASN A 572 1.85 14.22 -12.24
C ASN A 572 0.86 15.04 -13.06
N ILE A 573 -0.04 14.40 -13.82
CA ILE A 573 -1.03 15.11 -14.65
C ILE A 573 -1.97 15.94 -13.78
N SER A 574 -2.44 15.38 -12.67
CA SER A 574 -3.24 16.12 -11.68
C SER A 574 -2.46 17.28 -11.05
N GLY A 575 -1.16 17.09 -10.81
CA GLY A 575 -0.26 18.12 -10.31
C GLY A 575 -0.09 19.28 -11.29
N TRP A 576 0.03 19.01 -12.59
CA TRP A 576 0.26 20.03 -13.61
C TRP A 576 -1.00 20.81 -14.02
N THR A 577 -2.18 20.20 -13.86
CA THR A 577 -3.48 20.81 -14.19
C THR A 577 -4.14 21.53 -13.02
N ARG A 578 -3.59 21.45 -11.79
CA ARG A 578 -4.18 22.05 -10.57
C ARG A 578 -3.15 22.78 -9.69
N TYR A 579 -2.01 23.20 -10.24
CA TYR A 579 -0.92 23.78 -9.44
C TYR A 579 -1.20 25.23 -9.02
N LYS A 580 -1.54 25.48 -7.74
CA LYS A 580 -1.60 26.84 -7.12
C LYS A 580 -2.23 27.91 -8.03
N ASP A 581 -3.39 27.60 -8.60
CA ASP A 581 -4.15 28.49 -9.51
C ASP A 581 -3.44 28.89 -10.82
N HIS A 582 -2.28 28.29 -11.13
CA HIS A 582 -1.53 28.44 -12.38
C HIS A 582 -1.46 27.11 -13.14
N LEU A 583 -2.12 27.05 -14.30
CA LEU A 583 -2.09 25.90 -15.18
C LEU A 583 -0.73 25.79 -15.87
N MET A 584 0.04 24.74 -15.55
CA MET A 584 1.23 24.35 -16.34
C MET A 584 0.83 23.57 -17.60
N MET A 585 -0.33 22.93 -17.55
CA MET A 585 -0.94 22.17 -18.63
C MET A 585 -2.45 22.47 -18.64
N GLU A 586 -3.01 22.67 -19.82
CA GLU A 586 -4.46 22.84 -19.99
C GLU A 586 -5.20 21.58 -19.50
N ALA A 587 -6.29 21.77 -18.74
CA ALA A 587 -7.06 20.65 -18.20
C ALA A 587 -7.76 19.83 -19.31
N GLU A 588 -8.17 20.50 -20.39
CA GLU A 588 -8.68 19.91 -21.62
C GLU A 588 -7.78 20.27 -22.79
N MET A 589 -7.49 19.31 -23.66
CA MET A 589 -6.61 19.50 -24.81
C MET A 589 -7.28 18.96 -26.08
N LYS A 590 -7.18 19.71 -27.17
CA LYS A 590 -7.67 19.30 -28.49
C LYS A 590 -6.65 18.41 -29.20
N ALA A 591 -7.16 17.45 -29.98
CA ALA A 591 -6.34 16.65 -30.86
C ALA A 591 -5.72 17.54 -31.96
N PRO A 592 -4.45 17.32 -32.34
CA PRO A 592 -3.86 18.01 -33.48
C PRO A 592 -4.71 17.80 -34.74
N TRP A 593 -5.04 18.89 -35.43
CA TRP A 593 -5.82 18.93 -36.68
C TRP A 593 -7.31 18.53 -36.59
N PHE A 594 -7.80 18.09 -35.42
CA PHE A 594 -9.20 17.70 -35.22
C PHE A 594 -9.81 18.49 -34.06
N GLU A 595 -10.33 19.67 -34.35
CA GLU A 595 -10.92 20.54 -33.32
C GLU A 595 -12.12 19.92 -32.59
N SER A 596 -12.80 18.97 -33.24
CA SER A 596 -13.94 18.23 -32.68
C SER A 596 -13.55 17.18 -31.65
N ILE A 597 -12.26 16.81 -31.54
CA ILE A 597 -11.78 15.82 -30.58
C ILE A 597 -11.06 16.55 -29.46
N SER A 598 -11.73 16.71 -28.32
CA SER A 598 -11.16 17.25 -27.09
C SER A 598 -11.30 16.25 -25.96
N PHE A 599 -10.23 16.00 -25.23
CA PHE A 599 -10.23 15.18 -24.03
C PHE A 599 -9.48 15.86 -22.89
N SER A 600 -9.73 15.44 -21.65
CA SER A 600 -8.92 15.88 -20.52
C SER A 600 -7.44 15.49 -20.70
N ALA A 601 -6.52 16.27 -20.16
CA ALA A 601 -5.09 15.94 -20.15
C ALA A 601 -4.82 14.54 -19.56
N GLU A 602 -5.59 14.16 -18.53
CA GLU A 602 -5.56 12.82 -17.94
C GLU A 602 -5.94 11.74 -18.96
N SER A 603 -7.02 11.95 -19.72
CA SER A 603 -7.47 11.01 -20.75
C SER A 603 -6.43 10.84 -21.87
N TRP A 604 -5.82 11.94 -22.33
CA TRP A 604 -4.73 11.87 -23.31
C TRP A 604 -3.54 11.07 -22.78
N PHE A 605 -3.14 11.30 -21.53
CA PHE A 605 -2.09 10.52 -20.89
C PHE A 605 -2.46 9.03 -20.84
N LEU A 606 -3.68 8.68 -20.42
CA LEU A 606 -4.15 7.29 -20.37
C LEU A 606 -4.08 6.61 -21.74
N ILE A 607 -4.53 7.28 -22.81
CA ILE A 607 -4.52 6.75 -24.17
C ILE A 607 -3.08 6.47 -24.62
N ILE A 608 -2.19 7.46 -24.50
CA ILE A 608 -0.79 7.32 -24.94
C ILE A 608 -0.07 6.25 -24.12
N TYR A 609 -0.29 6.22 -22.80
CA TYR A 609 0.31 5.24 -21.92
C TYR A 609 -0.20 3.82 -22.22
N ALA A 610 -1.48 3.66 -22.52
CA ALA A 610 -2.06 2.39 -22.92
C ALA A 610 -1.45 1.88 -24.23
N LEU A 611 -1.30 2.75 -25.25
CA LEU A 611 -0.63 2.40 -26.50
C LEU A 611 0.81 1.96 -26.27
N GLY A 612 1.57 2.69 -25.45
CA GLY A 612 2.94 2.32 -25.08
C GLY A 612 3.00 0.97 -24.33
N SER A 613 2.08 0.74 -23.41
CA SER A 613 1.98 -0.52 -22.66
C SER A 613 1.62 -1.71 -23.55
N LEU A 614 0.72 -1.54 -24.51
CA LEU A 614 0.35 -2.55 -25.49
C LEU A 614 1.52 -2.87 -26.44
N ALA A 615 2.24 -1.85 -26.89
CA ALA A 615 3.44 -2.03 -27.70
C ALA A 615 4.53 -2.80 -26.91
N PHE A 616 4.75 -2.43 -25.64
CA PHE A 616 5.69 -3.12 -24.77
C PHE A 616 5.29 -4.58 -24.49
N LEU A 617 4.00 -4.86 -24.29
CA LEU A 617 3.47 -6.22 -24.17
C LEU A 617 3.69 -7.02 -25.45
N TYR A 618 3.38 -6.44 -26.61
CA TYR A 618 3.61 -7.06 -27.92
C TYR A 618 5.09 -7.42 -28.09
N LEU A 619 6.00 -6.48 -27.84
CA LEU A 619 7.44 -6.72 -27.92
C LEU A 619 7.89 -7.81 -26.94
N SER A 620 7.34 -7.86 -25.72
CA SER A 620 7.64 -8.91 -24.74
C SER A 620 7.20 -10.30 -25.23
N VAL A 621 6.03 -10.39 -25.87
CA VAL A 621 5.53 -11.63 -26.49
C VAL A 621 6.41 -12.03 -27.68
N GLN A 622 6.78 -11.07 -28.53
CA GLN A 622 7.63 -11.33 -29.69
C GLN A 622 9.04 -11.73 -29.28
N HIS A 623 9.61 -11.14 -28.23
CA HIS A 623 10.92 -11.53 -27.69
C HIS A 623 10.99 -13.03 -27.34
N GLY A 624 9.87 -13.59 -26.87
CA GLY A 624 9.76 -15.02 -26.65
C GLY A 624 9.87 -15.85 -27.94
N LYS A 625 9.32 -15.36 -29.05
CA LYS A 625 9.34 -16.05 -30.35
C LYS A 625 10.67 -15.85 -31.07
N GLN A 626 11.12 -14.61 -31.16
CA GLN A 626 12.36 -14.19 -31.79
C GLN A 626 13.07 -13.19 -30.88
N ARG A 627 14.35 -13.45 -30.59
CA ARG A 627 15.14 -12.60 -29.69
C ARG A 627 15.28 -11.19 -30.26
N ILE A 628 14.79 -10.20 -29.52
CA ILE A 628 15.01 -8.78 -29.82
C ILE A 628 16.48 -8.40 -29.46
N PRO A 629 17.25 -7.79 -30.38
CA PRO A 629 18.67 -7.51 -30.19
C PRO A 629 19.03 -6.66 -28.96
N ILE A 630 18.21 -5.67 -28.60
CA ILE A 630 18.47 -4.79 -27.45
C ILE A 630 18.42 -5.52 -26.10
N VAL A 631 17.79 -6.70 -26.04
CA VAL A 631 17.66 -7.47 -24.81
C VAL A 631 18.90 -8.36 -24.61
N PRO A 632 19.65 -8.19 -23.51
CA PRO A 632 20.86 -8.96 -23.25
C PRO A 632 20.63 -10.49 -23.18
N SER A 633 21.67 -11.26 -23.48
CA SER A 633 21.63 -12.73 -23.46
C SER A 633 21.70 -13.28 -22.05
N THR A 634 22.43 -12.59 -21.16
CA THR A 634 22.68 -13.01 -19.79
C THR A 634 21.57 -12.53 -18.86
N TRP A 635 21.31 -13.27 -17.78
CA TRP A 635 20.33 -12.86 -16.75
C TRP A 635 20.77 -11.60 -16.01
N LEU A 636 22.08 -11.47 -15.78
CA LEU A 636 22.67 -10.24 -15.25
C LEU A 636 22.33 -9.03 -16.13
N GLY A 637 22.59 -9.10 -17.44
CA GLY A 637 22.30 -8.01 -18.36
C GLY A 637 20.81 -7.67 -18.43
N ARG A 638 19.94 -8.69 -18.43
CA ARG A 638 18.48 -8.49 -18.39
C ARG A 638 18.03 -7.78 -17.12
N GLY A 639 18.58 -8.17 -15.95
CA GLY A 639 18.26 -7.51 -14.69
C GLY A 639 18.81 -6.08 -14.61
N GLN A 640 19.99 -5.82 -15.17
CA GLN A 640 20.55 -4.46 -15.28
C GLN A 640 19.63 -3.57 -16.13
N LEU A 641 19.19 -4.06 -17.29
CA LEU A 641 18.23 -3.36 -18.14
C LEU A 641 16.89 -3.13 -17.43
N LEU A 642 16.38 -4.16 -16.75
CA LEU A 642 15.14 -4.09 -15.98
C LEU A 642 15.23 -3.12 -14.79
N PHE A 643 16.42 -2.85 -14.26
CA PHE A 643 16.61 -1.83 -13.23
C PHE A 643 16.64 -0.41 -13.83
N ILE A 644 17.43 -0.22 -14.89
CA ILE A 644 17.71 1.10 -15.47
C ILE A 644 16.43 1.76 -15.98
N ILE A 645 15.57 1.01 -16.69
CA ILE A 645 14.33 1.53 -17.27
C ILE A 645 13.42 2.15 -16.21
N PRO A 646 12.90 1.42 -15.21
CA PRO A 646 12.01 1.98 -14.20
C PRO A 646 12.74 3.00 -13.31
N CYS A 647 14.02 2.78 -12.95
CA CYS A 647 14.76 3.73 -12.12
C CYS A 647 14.78 5.13 -12.76
N TRP A 648 15.24 5.25 -14.01
CA TRP A 648 15.37 6.55 -14.65
C TRP A 648 14.03 7.15 -15.08
N VAL A 649 13.05 6.35 -15.50
CA VAL A 649 11.72 6.88 -15.79
C VAL A 649 11.09 7.49 -14.52
N LEU A 650 11.21 6.82 -13.37
CA LEU A 650 10.66 7.30 -12.10
C LEU A 650 11.43 8.53 -11.59
N VAL A 651 12.77 8.54 -11.66
CA VAL A 651 13.60 9.68 -11.25
C VAL A 651 13.28 10.91 -12.10
N MET A 652 13.19 10.75 -13.43
CA MET A 652 12.85 11.85 -14.34
C MET A 652 11.42 12.34 -14.13
N ALA A 653 10.47 11.43 -13.90
CA ALA A 653 9.10 11.81 -13.58
C ALA A 653 9.00 12.56 -12.24
N ASN A 654 9.75 12.11 -11.22
CA ASN A 654 9.82 12.78 -9.92
C ASN A 654 10.43 14.18 -10.06
N PHE A 655 11.50 14.32 -10.84
CA PHE A 655 12.09 15.62 -11.13
C PHE A 655 11.09 16.53 -11.86
N ALA A 656 10.44 16.04 -12.92
CA ALA A 656 9.43 16.77 -13.69
C ALA A 656 8.22 17.20 -12.83
N HIS A 657 7.82 16.37 -11.86
CA HIS A 657 6.80 16.72 -10.88
C HIS A 657 7.19 17.94 -10.04
N ALA A 658 8.46 18.06 -9.67
CA ALA A 658 8.96 19.12 -8.80
C ALA A 658 9.26 20.44 -9.52
N ILE A 659 9.44 20.43 -10.86
CA ILE A 659 9.83 21.62 -11.65
C ILE A 659 8.95 22.86 -11.35
N PRO A 660 7.60 22.79 -11.33
CA PRO A 660 6.75 23.95 -11.09
C PRO A 660 7.00 24.69 -9.76
N GLY A 661 7.57 24.02 -8.77
CA GLY A 661 7.83 24.55 -7.42
C GLY A 661 9.26 24.35 -6.96
N PHE A 662 10.22 24.24 -7.89
CA PHE A 662 11.59 23.88 -7.55
C PHE A 662 12.29 25.03 -6.79
N ALA A 663 12.68 24.76 -5.54
CA ALA A 663 13.42 25.67 -4.67
C ALA A 663 14.67 24.98 -4.11
N SER A 664 15.58 25.71 -3.45
CA SER A 664 16.85 25.13 -2.96
C SER A 664 16.65 23.94 -2.01
N GLN A 665 15.56 23.91 -1.23
CA GLN A 665 15.21 22.79 -0.33
C GLN A 665 14.91 21.49 -1.09
N ARG A 666 14.49 21.59 -2.36
CA ARG A 666 14.23 20.44 -3.25
C ARG A 666 15.53 19.77 -3.69
N LEU A 667 16.69 20.42 -3.60
CA LEU A 667 17.98 19.76 -3.84
C LEU A 667 18.24 18.57 -2.91
N LEU A 668 17.77 18.64 -1.65
CA LEU A 668 17.84 17.51 -0.72
C LEU A 668 16.99 16.33 -1.18
N THR A 669 15.89 16.60 -1.89
CA THR A 669 14.95 15.57 -2.35
C THR A 669 15.32 15.13 -3.75
N GLU A 670 15.02 15.92 -4.77
CA GLU A 670 15.22 15.58 -6.17
C GLU A 670 16.72 15.52 -6.54
N GLY A 671 17.55 16.39 -5.96
CA GLY A 671 18.99 16.39 -6.21
C GLY A 671 19.69 15.14 -5.68
N ILE A 672 19.52 14.82 -4.39
CA ILE A 672 20.12 13.61 -3.78
C ILE A 672 19.57 12.33 -4.42
N ILE A 673 18.27 12.26 -4.72
CA ILE A 673 17.68 11.12 -5.42
C ILE A 673 18.39 10.91 -6.78
N THR A 674 18.63 11.99 -7.53
CA THR A 674 19.32 11.93 -8.83
C THR A 674 20.77 11.48 -8.68
N VAL A 675 21.52 12.02 -7.71
CA VAL A 675 22.89 11.61 -7.42
C VAL A 675 22.96 10.12 -7.03
N ASN A 676 22.05 9.66 -6.19
CA ASN A 676 21.95 8.25 -5.80
C ASN A 676 21.66 7.36 -7.01
N ALA A 677 20.79 7.78 -7.94
CA ALA A 677 20.49 7.05 -9.17
C ALA A 677 21.70 6.94 -10.10
N ILE A 678 22.51 8.00 -10.21
CA ILE A 678 23.77 8.02 -10.96
C ILE A 678 24.75 7.01 -10.35
N ILE A 679 24.99 7.09 -9.04
CA ILE A 679 25.90 6.19 -8.31
C ILE A 679 25.47 4.73 -8.50
N LEU A 680 24.17 4.43 -8.30
CA LEU A 680 23.64 3.09 -8.52
C LEU A 680 23.86 2.62 -9.95
N THR A 681 23.57 3.45 -10.95
CA THR A 681 23.73 3.08 -12.37
C THR A 681 25.19 2.74 -12.69
N LEU A 682 26.13 3.58 -12.22
CA LEU A 682 27.56 3.37 -12.43
C LEU A 682 28.04 2.05 -11.82
N PHE A 683 27.76 1.80 -10.55
CA PHE A 683 28.18 0.56 -9.88
C PHE A 683 27.39 -0.67 -10.35
N LEU A 684 26.13 -0.50 -10.78
CA LEU A 684 25.34 -1.59 -11.31
C LEU A 684 25.92 -2.11 -12.62
N LEU A 685 26.43 -1.22 -13.47
CA LEU A 685 26.96 -1.54 -14.80
C LEU A 685 28.45 -1.88 -14.83
N THR A 686 29.28 -1.30 -13.96
CA THR A 686 30.74 -1.44 -14.03
C THR A 686 31.31 -2.56 -13.15
N VAL A 687 30.59 -2.96 -12.10
CA VAL A 687 31.08 -3.99 -11.17
C VAL A 687 31.04 -5.35 -11.87
N ARG A 688 32.22 -5.92 -12.16
CA ARG A 688 32.36 -7.27 -12.73
C ARG A 688 31.75 -8.30 -11.78
N ARG A 689 30.73 -9.01 -12.27
CA ARG A 689 29.99 -10.03 -11.51
C ARG A 689 30.02 -11.41 -12.16
N GLU A 690 30.69 -11.53 -13.30
CA GLU A 690 30.81 -12.76 -14.10
C GLU A 690 31.96 -13.66 -13.65
N SER A 691 32.84 -13.21 -12.73
CA SER A 691 34.03 -13.99 -12.32
C SER A 691 33.95 -14.57 -10.90
N LEU A 692 32.83 -14.41 -10.20
CA LEU A 692 32.61 -14.90 -8.83
C LEU A 692 31.33 -15.75 -8.78
N PHE A 693 31.19 -16.71 -9.69
CA PHE A 693 30.08 -17.65 -9.62
C PHE A 693 30.22 -18.52 -8.38
N ILE A 694 29.27 -18.40 -7.46
CA ILE A 694 29.06 -19.43 -6.45
C ILE A 694 28.14 -20.45 -7.11
N ASN A 695 28.69 -21.58 -7.58
CA ASN A 695 27.87 -22.75 -7.86
C ASN A 695 27.02 -23.01 -6.61
N PRO A 696 25.69 -23.15 -6.73
CA PRO A 696 24.84 -23.23 -5.56
C PRO A 696 25.25 -24.48 -4.77
N GLN A 697 25.90 -24.24 -3.63
CA GLN A 697 26.35 -25.28 -2.71
C GLN A 697 25.11 -25.95 -2.10
N PRO A 698 25.22 -27.20 -1.61
CA PRO A 698 24.17 -27.77 -0.78
C PRO A 698 23.84 -26.81 0.35
N ALA A 699 22.54 -26.64 0.60
CA ALA A 699 22.06 -25.72 1.63
C ALA A 699 22.71 -26.05 2.97
N ALA A 700 23.20 -25.02 3.67
CA ALA A 700 23.66 -25.21 5.05
C ALA A 700 22.50 -25.71 5.92
N GLU A 701 22.72 -26.79 6.67
CA GLU A 701 21.74 -27.30 7.63
C GLU A 701 21.31 -26.17 8.57
N THR A 702 20.01 -25.87 8.56
CA THR A 702 19.48 -24.73 9.30
C THR A 702 18.24 -25.15 10.06
N ASN A 703 18.28 -24.94 11.38
CA ASN A 703 17.08 -25.00 12.20
C ASN A 703 16.33 -23.67 12.10
N TRP A 704 15.42 -23.58 11.12
CA TRP A 704 14.61 -22.38 10.88
C TRP A 704 13.72 -22.00 12.06
N HIS A 705 13.29 -22.98 12.86
CA HIS A 705 12.50 -22.71 14.05
C HIS A 705 13.31 -21.93 15.09
N SER A 706 14.54 -22.39 15.38
CA SER A 706 15.42 -21.69 16.32
C SER A 706 15.80 -20.29 15.83
N LEU A 707 16.09 -20.14 14.53
CA LEU A 707 16.42 -18.82 13.98
C LEU A 707 15.23 -17.86 14.06
N LEU A 708 14.04 -18.32 13.68
CA LEU A 708 12.82 -17.52 13.78
C LEU A 708 12.52 -17.11 15.22
N GLN A 709 12.61 -18.04 16.18
CA GLN A 709 12.42 -17.73 17.60
C GLN A 709 13.41 -16.67 18.08
N LYS A 710 14.70 -16.79 17.74
CA LYS A 710 15.70 -15.78 18.08
C LYS A 710 15.37 -14.43 17.46
N SER A 711 14.98 -14.40 16.18
CA SER A 711 14.58 -13.16 15.50
C SER A 711 13.37 -12.49 16.16
N VAL A 712 12.35 -13.27 16.56
CA VAL A 712 11.17 -12.76 17.26
C VAL A 712 11.55 -12.22 18.64
N VAL A 713 12.31 -12.96 19.44
CA VAL A 713 12.74 -12.52 20.78
C VAL A 713 13.58 -11.25 20.70
N THR A 714 14.57 -11.20 19.79
CA THR A 714 15.38 -10.00 19.56
C THR A 714 14.49 -8.81 19.16
N CYS A 715 13.53 -9.03 18.26
CA CYS A 715 12.60 -7.98 17.86
C CYS A 715 11.76 -7.46 19.04
N ILE A 716 11.24 -8.33 19.90
CA ILE A 716 10.46 -7.94 21.08
C ILE A 716 11.32 -7.12 22.05
N VAL A 717 12.56 -7.55 22.32
CA VAL A 717 13.48 -6.82 23.21
C VAL A 717 13.75 -5.42 22.64
N ILE A 718 14.03 -5.31 21.35
CA ILE A 718 14.26 -4.02 20.69
C ILE A 718 12.99 -3.15 20.73
N ALA A 719 11.83 -3.73 20.42
CA ALA A 719 10.54 -3.03 20.43
C ALA A 719 10.20 -2.45 21.82
N ILE A 720 10.64 -3.10 22.90
CA ILE A 720 10.45 -2.62 24.28
C ILE A 720 11.45 -1.52 24.61
N LEU A 721 12.74 -1.72 24.32
CA LEU A 721 13.81 -0.86 24.82
C LEU A 721 14.05 0.39 23.97
N LEU A 722 13.95 0.29 22.64
CA LEU A 722 14.32 1.37 21.73
C LEU A 722 13.39 2.59 21.87
N PRO A 723 12.04 2.46 21.86
CA PRO A 723 11.15 3.60 22.05
C PRO A 723 11.32 4.32 23.40
N LEU A 724 11.71 3.60 24.45
CA LEU A 724 12.03 4.19 25.75
C LEU A 724 13.28 5.06 25.68
N PHE A 725 14.32 4.56 25.03
CA PHE A 725 15.55 5.31 24.79
C PHE A 725 15.30 6.55 23.91
N GLU A 726 14.56 6.40 22.82
CA GLU A 726 14.21 7.50 21.90
C GLU A 726 13.41 8.59 22.63
N THR A 727 12.40 8.21 23.39
CA THR A 727 11.59 9.15 24.19
C THR A 727 12.45 9.85 25.24
N GLY A 728 13.26 9.10 26.00
CA GLY A 728 14.09 9.64 27.07
C GLY A 728 15.11 10.65 26.58
N THR A 729 15.75 10.39 25.44
CA THR A 729 16.75 11.29 24.84
C THR A 729 16.13 12.53 24.21
N VAL A 730 14.97 12.42 23.56
CA VAL A 730 14.21 13.61 23.10
C VAL A 730 13.85 14.49 24.27
N ARG A 731 13.35 13.92 25.37
CA ARG A 731 13.01 14.71 26.57
C ARG A 731 14.22 15.28 27.28
N ALA A 732 15.39 14.64 27.21
CA ALA A 732 16.62 15.22 27.75
C ALA A 732 17.02 16.52 27.03
N ILE A 733 16.66 16.68 25.76
CA ILE A 733 16.98 17.87 24.96
C ILE A 733 15.85 18.90 25.03
N TYR A 734 14.61 18.46 24.81
CA TYR A 734 13.46 19.33 24.65
C TYR A 734 12.66 19.55 25.95
N GLY A 735 12.91 18.75 26.99
CA GLY A 735 12.05 18.72 28.17
C GLY A 735 10.62 18.31 27.79
N ASP A 736 9.66 19.14 28.20
CA ASP A 736 8.26 19.05 27.76
C ASP A 736 7.95 19.94 26.54
N ALA A 737 8.93 20.64 25.95
CA ALA A 737 8.67 21.50 24.80
C ALA A 737 8.34 20.70 23.52
N HIS A 738 7.46 21.25 22.69
CA HIS A 738 7.19 20.69 21.36
C HIS A 738 8.38 20.85 20.42
N ALA A 739 8.83 19.75 19.79
CA ALA A 739 10.07 19.72 19.01
C ALA A 739 9.99 20.42 17.62
N GLY A 740 8.80 20.82 17.17
CA GLY A 740 8.64 21.91 16.18
C GLY A 740 8.65 21.55 14.70
N HIS A 741 9.11 20.36 14.28
CA HIS A 741 9.24 20.01 12.85
C HIS A 741 8.10 19.13 12.27
N ALA A 742 6.99 19.04 13.00
CA ALA A 742 5.74 18.39 12.64
C ALA A 742 4.59 19.07 13.42
N GLY A 743 3.35 18.75 13.06
CA GLY A 743 2.16 19.28 13.75
C GLY A 743 2.14 18.91 15.24
N GLU A 744 1.68 19.83 16.07
CA GLU A 744 1.48 19.61 17.50
C GLU A 744 0.23 18.76 17.71
N ASN A 745 0.44 17.48 18.02
CA ASN A 745 -0.60 16.47 18.06
C ASN A 745 -0.62 15.76 19.42
N TYR A 746 -1.82 15.37 19.85
CA TYR A 746 -2.09 14.75 21.15
C TYR A 746 -2.95 13.51 20.98
N ARG A 747 -2.47 12.35 21.46
CA ARG A 747 -3.24 11.10 21.45
C ARG A 747 -4.18 10.96 22.64
N PHE A 748 -3.70 11.42 23.81
CA PHE A 748 -4.32 11.24 25.11
C PHE A 748 -4.52 12.57 25.83
N GLY A 749 -5.31 12.52 26.91
CA GLY A 749 -5.62 13.67 27.75
C GLY A 749 -6.74 14.55 27.19
N PRO A 750 -7.11 15.62 27.91
CA PRO A 750 -8.19 16.53 27.53
C PRO A 750 -7.96 17.22 26.18
N LYS A 751 -6.71 17.26 25.69
CA LYS A 751 -6.31 17.89 24.42
C LYS A 751 -6.28 16.93 23.24
N ALA A 752 -6.68 15.67 23.40
CA ALA A 752 -6.55 14.68 22.34
C ALA A 752 -7.23 15.13 21.04
N ASP A 753 -6.59 14.88 19.89
CA ASP A 753 -7.04 15.43 18.61
C ASP A 753 -8.41 14.91 18.17
N TRP A 754 -8.72 13.66 18.48
CA TRP A 754 -10.01 13.06 18.15
C TRP A 754 -11.19 13.61 18.97
N ILE A 755 -10.93 14.38 20.04
CA ILE A 755 -11.97 15.09 20.82
C ILE A 755 -12.30 16.43 20.16
N HIS A 756 -11.26 17.21 19.83
CA HIS A 756 -11.40 18.60 19.37
C HIS A 756 -11.45 18.76 17.85
N LYS A 757 -10.99 17.75 17.11
CA LYS A 757 -10.94 17.71 15.64
C LYS A 757 -11.44 16.35 15.14
N PRO A 758 -12.67 15.92 15.50
CA PRO A 758 -13.21 14.66 14.98
C PRO A 758 -13.46 14.77 13.47
N ASN A 759 -13.50 13.63 12.78
CA ASN A 759 -14.00 13.59 11.42
C ASN A 759 -15.53 13.61 11.44
N LEU A 760 -16.11 14.63 10.82
CA LEU A 760 -17.56 14.76 10.67
C LEU A 760 -17.98 14.35 9.26
N LYS A 761 -19.18 13.79 9.12
CA LYS A 761 -19.73 13.41 7.80
C LYS A 761 -20.02 14.63 6.92
N SER A 762 -20.43 15.74 7.52
CA SER A 762 -20.79 16.98 6.83
C SER A 762 -19.58 17.84 6.45
N GLU A 763 -18.40 17.58 7.03
CA GLU A 763 -17.21 18.41 6.81
C GLU A 763 -16.18 17.73 5.90
N GLU A 764 -15.38 18.57 5.25
CA GLU A 764 -14.16 18.11 4.58
C GLU A 764 -13.14 17.62 5.62
N HIS A 765 -12.54 16.48 5.33
CA HIS A 765 -11.45 15.91 6.11
C HIS A 765 -10.27 16.88 6.18
N ARG A 766 -9.77 17.17 7.38
CA ARG A 766 -8.62 18.07 7.61
C ARG A 766 -7.34 17.31 7.94
#